data_AF-A0A132GXY0-F1
#
_entry.id   AF-A0A132GXY0-F1
#
_cell.length_a   1.000
_cell.length_b   1.000
_cell.length_c   1.000
_cell.angle_alpha   90.00
_cell.angle_beta   90.00
_cell.angle_gamma   90.00
#
_symmetry.space_group_name_H-M   'P 1'
#
loop_
_entity.id
_entity.type
_entity.pdbx_description
1 polymer ?
#
loop_
_entity_poly.entity_id
_entity_poly.type
_entity_poly.pdbx_seq_one_letter_code
_entity_poly.pdbx_strand_id
1 'polypeptide(L)'
;MNNKNTLIGFLLIAAILFGWMYFMTPSKEQLAEQQRIQDSIRQARLEQMALDSLRMAQQQDAQTAVLMADSTQLSEMDTLDRAQMMQNNLRDKFGIFAVSAQGTEQTWTIENKLQKLTFSSKGGFLKQVELKEYKTYDSLPLISFDPETVKFDLSFFAQNRIVNTSQFYFQPYMNGQPYSGGDITVAEGDSVVFTLRMPTAEADKYLEYVYTVRYDNYMMDFDIRTVGLKDVIANNADYMSIDWAVDLLKQEKSADRFADESVYFRSLNDKDVDHLVVNKDSEQTVTNKLKWISFKQRFFCNVIVAKDGFENAKMAMQTRRSNNPRYYKSMSANIEVPYNVSAETNDIPMQLYFGPNHFKTLRSYKIGLQDQINLGNFFLIRWINYGVIAVFNWLSQYGWNYGIVILILTIIIKTLLFPLAFKSYKSSAITRVLKPEMDAINEKYPKEEDAMKKQQAILNLQRQAGVSPASGCLPALLQFPILIAIFRFFPASIELRQQPFLWADDLSTYDSIVEFPKFLGMDHLSLFTILMTITTLIYTWVNNKQMDYSSNPQMKPMKWMMYLMPIMFFAIFNNYSAGLSYYYMLVNIITFIQMFVFRKMINEDKVRATIEANKKKPVKKSNFQKRLEEAQKQQAKMQQQQKRR
;
A
#
# COMPACT_ATOMS: atom_id res chain seq x y z
N MET A 1 7.28 -47.13 -16.74
CA MET A 1 6.63 -47.83 -15.60
C MET A 1 6.05 -46.83 -14.62
N ASN A 2 4.71 -46.77 -14.65
CA ASN A 2 3.76 -46.25 -13.67
C ASN A 2 4.15 -45.08 -12.77
N ASN A 3 3.71 -43.90 -13.23
CA ASN A 3 3.46 -42.66 -12.50
C ASN A 3 2.45 -42.78 -11.33
N LYS A 4 2.05 -44.01 -10.97
CA LYS A 4 1.13 -44.31 -9.87
C LYS A 4 1.85 -44.29 -8.52
N ASN A 5 3.12 -44.68 -8.44
CA ASN A 5 3.83 -44.76 -7.15
C ASN A 5 4.23 -43.40 -6.60
N THR A 6 4.51 -42.41 -7.45
CA THR A 6 4.75 -41.02 -7.04
C THR A 6 3.45 -40.33 -6.62
N LEU A 7 2.35 -40.60 -7.32
CA LEU A 7 1.01 -40.12 -6.96
C LEU A 7 0.53 -40.72 -5.63
N ILE A 8 0.76 -42.02 -5.41
CA ILE A 8 0.48 -42.72 -4.15
C ILE A 8 1.38 -42.19 -3.03
N GLY A 9 2.65 -41.87 -3.30
CA GLY A 9 3.54 -41.22 -2.35
C GLY A 9 3.07 -39.82 -1.93
N PHE A 10 2.63 -38.99 -2.88
CA PHE A 10 2.02 -37.69 -2.56
C PHE A 10 0.67 -37.83 -1.84
N LEU A 11 -0.14 -38.84 -2.18
CA LEU A 11 -1.40 -39.13 -1.49
C LEU A 11 -1.18 -39.63 -0.05
N LEU A 12 -0.13 -40.42 0.19
CA LEU A 12 0.24 -40.89 1.54
C LEU A 12 0.83 -39.75 2.39
N ILE A 13 1.68 -38.89 1.80
CA ILE A 13 2.19 -37.70 2.48
C ILE A 13 1.05 -36.72 2.77
N ALA A 14 0.13 -36.53 1.82
CA ALA A 14 -1.09 -35.76 2.04
C ALA A 14 -1.96 -36.40 3.14
N ALA A 15 -2.17 -37.72 3.13
CA ALA A 15 -2.95 -38.42 4.15
C ALA A 15 -2.31 -38.35 5.55
N ILE A 16 -0.98 -38.37 5.65
CA ILE A 16 -0.26 -38.18 6.91
C ILE A 16 -0.34 -36.72 7.38
N LEU A 17 -0.20 -35.75 6.47
CA LEU A 17 -0.37 -34.32 6.80
C LEU A 17 -1.82 -34.00 7.19
N PHE A 18 -2.81 -34.56 6.49
CA PHE A 18 -4.24 -34.42 6.82
C PHE A 18 -4.60 -35.17 8.10
N GLY A 19 -4.00 -36.34 8.36
CA GLY A 19 -4.17 -37.09 9.61
C GLY A 19 -3.54 -36.38 10.81
N TRP A 20 -2.35 -35.81 10.63
CA TRP A 20 -1.69 -34.97 11.63
C TRP A 20 -2.45 -33.67 11.88
N MET A 21 -2.98 -33.03 10.83
CA MET A 21 -3.86 -31.87 10.94
C MET A 21 -5.17 -32.23 11.64
N TYR A 22 -5.77 -33.40 11.38
CA TYR A 22 -7.01 -33.88 12.00
C TYR A 22 -6.84 -34.20 13.51
N PHE A 23 -5.68 -34.71 13.92
CA PHE A 23 -5.38 -34.98 15.34
C PHE A 23 -4.91 -33.73 16.13
N MET A 24 -4.35 -32.73 15.44
CA MET A 24 -3.93 -31.44 16.05
C MET A 24 -4.99 -30.34 15.96
N THR A 25 -6.03 -30.50 15.14
CA THR A 25 -7.19 -29.60 15.17
C THR A 25 -7.96 -29.81 16.48
N PRO A 26 -8.28 -28.73 17.23
CA PRO A 26 -9.17 -28.82 18.38
C PRO A 26 -10.46 -29.54 17.99
N SER A 27 -11.00 -30.38 18.88
CA SER A 27 -12.23 -31.14 18.55
C SER A 27 -13.35 -30.19 18.15
N LYS A 28 -14.26 -30.62 17.27
CA LYS A 28 -15.38 -29.77 16.81
C LYS A 28 -16.20 -29.22 17.98
N GLU A 29 -16.28 -29.93 19.11
CA GLU A 29 -16.93 -29.46 20.33
C GLU A 29 -16.13 -28.38 21.06
N GLN A 30 -14.80 -28.52 21.20
CA GLN A 30 -13.95 -27.48 21.80
C GLN A 30 -13.89 -26.21 20.95
N LEU A 31 -13.87 -26.37 19.62
CA LEU A 31 -13.92 -25.27 18.66
C LEU A 31 -15.30 -24.60 18.67
N ALA A 32 -16.38 -25.39 18.77
CA ALA A 32 -17.73 -24.87 18.92
C ALA A 32 -17.99 -24.24 20.28
N GLU A 33 -17.33 -24.69 21.36
CA GLU A 33 -17.44 -24.10 22.69
C GLU A 33 -16.62 -22.82 22.80
N GLN A 34 -15.40 -22.79 22.26
CA GLN A 34 -14.64 -21.54 22.11
C GLN A 34 -15.34 -20.54 21.20
N GLN A 35 -15.93 -21.00 20.09
CA GLN A 35 -16.76 -20.15 19.23
C GLN A 35 -18.04 -19.71 19.95
N ARG A 36 -18.72 -20.57 20.71
CA ARG A 36 -19.89 -20.18 21.50
C ARG A 36 -19.55 -19.20 22.61
N ILE A 37 -18.40 -19.34 23.27
CA ILE A 37 -17.92 -18.41 24.30
C ILE A 37 -17.51 -17.08 23.64
N GLN A 38 -16.79 -17.12 22.51
CA GLN A 38 -16.44 -15.90 21.78
C GLN A 38 -17.64 -15.24 21.12
N ASP A 39 -18.60 -16.01 20.62
CA ASP A 39 -19.83 -15.52 19.99
C ASP A 39 -20.82 -15.06 21.05
N SER A 40 -20.85 -15.64 22.26
CA SER A 40 -21.63 -15.12 23.39
C SER A 40 -21.02 -13.86 23.99
N ILE A 41 -19.68 -13.78 24.10
CA ILE A 41 -18.98 -12.54 24.50
C ILE A 41 -19.15 -11.47 23.41
N ARG A 42 -19.06 -11.85 22.12
CA ARG A 42 -19.28 -10.94 20.99
C ARG A 42 -20.74 -10.49 20.93
N GLN A 43 -21.71 -11.39 21.11
CA GLN A 43 -23.13 -11.03 21.17
C GLN A 43 -23.42 -10.16 22.37
N ALA A 44 -22.92 -10.47 23.58
CA ALA A 44 -23.08 -9.62 24.74
C ALA A 44 -22.46 -8.24 24.53
N ARG A 45 -21.29 -8.15 23.87
CA ARG A 45 -20.62 -6.87 23.57
C ARG A 45 -21.28 -6.11 22.42
N LEU A 46 -21.80 -6.79 21.41
CA LEU A 46 -22.59 -6.20 20.31
C LEU A 46 -23.97 -5.76 20.80
N GLU A 47 -24.58 -6.53 21.69
CA GLU A 47 -25.85 -6.19 22.34
C GLU A 47 -25.64 -5.02 23.29
N GLN A 48 -24.53 -4.98 24.03
CA GLN A 48 -24.14 -3.83 24.85
C GLN A 48 -23.83 -2.60 23.99
N MET A 49 -23.08 -2.75 22.90
CA MET A 49 -22.83 -1.65 21.95
C MET A 49 -24.09 -1.22 21.19
N ALA A 50 -25.01 -2.14 20.88
CA ALA A 50 -26.28 -1.85 20.23
C ALA A 50 -27.27 -1.22 21.21
N LEU A 51 -27.26 -1.62 22.49
CA LEU A 51 -27.99 -0.97 23.58
C LEU A 51 -27.41 0.41 23.85
N ASP A 52 -26.09 0.56 23.81
CA ASP A 52 -25.43 1.86 23.98
C ASP A 52 -25.69 2.75 22.76
N SER A 53 -25.70 2.21 21.54
CA SER A 53 -26.06 2.95 20.33
C SER A 53 -27.55 3.25 20.25
N LEU A 54 -28.42 2.35 20.71
CA LEU A 54 -29.86 2.58 20.85
C LEU A 54 -30.13 3.58 21.97
N ARG A 55 -29.39 3.57 23.07
CA ARG A 55 -29.46 4.58 24.12
C ARG A 55 -28.96 5.93 23.62
N MET A 56 -27.89 5.96 22.82
CA MET A 56 -27.40 7.18 22.18
C MET A 56 -28.40 7.70 21.14
N ALA A 57 -28.97 6.83 20.30
CA ALA A 57 -30.00 7.18 19.32
C ALA A 57 -31.29 7.62 20.00
N GLN A 58 -31.74 6.92 21.05
CA GLN A 58 -32.88 7.31 21.87
C GLN A 58 -32.61 8.59 22.66
N GLN A 59 -31.38 8.83 23.13
CA GLN A 59 -30.99 10.10 23.71
C GLN A 59 -30.97 11.21 22.66
N GLN A 60 -30.60 10.91 21.41
CA GLN A 60 -30.58 11.87 20.32
C GLN A 60 -32.00 12.17 19.80
N ASP A 61 -32.88 11.17 19.72
CA ASP A 61 -34.30 11.29 19.40
C ASP A 61 -35.08 11.95 20.54
N ALA A 62 -34.79 11.61 21.80
CA ALA A 62 -35.34 12.29 22.97
C ALA A 62 -34.81 13.73 23.04
N GLN A 63 -33.57 13.99 22.67
CA GLN A 63 -33.00 15.33 22.61
C GLN A 63 -33.60 16.14 21.44
N THR A 64 -33.93 15.51 20.32
CA THR A 64 -34.62 16.14 19.18
C THR A 64 -36.09 16.43 19.53
N ALA A 65 -36.75 15.52 20.23
CA ALA A 65 -38.12 15.69 20.73
C ALA A 65 -38.21 16.74 21.86
N VAL A 66 -37.23 16.78 22.77
CA VAL A 66 -37.10 17.83 23.79
C VAL A 66 -36.79 19.18 23.13
N LEU A 67 -35.90 19.24 22.13
CA LEU A 67 -35.64 20.47 21.36
C LEU A 67 -36.89 20.98 20.60
N MET A 68 -37.71 20.08 20.07
CA MET A 68 -38.97 20.43 19.42
C MET A 68 -40.03 20.90 20.43
N ALA A 69 -40.12 20.28 21.62
CA ALA A 69 -41.03 20.68 22.69
C ALA A 69 -40.60 21.99 23.40
N ASP A 70 -39.30 22.20 23.60
CA ASP A 70 -38.72 23.46 24.07
C ASP A 70 -38.98 24.56 23.04
N SER A 71 -38.83 24.28 21.74
CA SER A 71 -39.02 25.31 20.70
C SER A 71 -40.44 25.91 20.67
N THR A 72 -41.47 25.13 21.03
CA THR A 72 -42.87 25.58 21.16
C THR A 72 -43.14 26.30 22.48
N GLN A 73 -42.44 26.00 23.58
CA GLN A 73 -42.55 26.74 24.84
C GLN A 73 -41.73 28.04 24.84
N LEU A 74 -40.53 28.04 24.25
CA LEU A 74 -39.66 29.20 24.10
C LEU A 74 -40.22 30.24 23.11
N SER A 75 -41.19 29.89 22.26
CA SER A 75 -41.89 30.84 21.38
C SER A 75 -42.97 31.69 22.06
N GLU A 76 -43.43 31.29 23.26
CA GLU A 76 -44.49 31.98 24.01
C GLU A 76 -43.97 32.81 25.21
N MET A 77 -42.66 32.76 25.50
CA MET A 77 -42.02 33.48 26.61
C MET A 77 -41.40 34.83 26.18
N ASP A 78 -41.32 35.77 27.12
CA ASP A 78 -40.60 37.02 26.93
C ASP A 78 -39.10 36.77 26.66
N THR A 79 -38.49 37.65 25.87
CA THR A 79 -37.12 37.50 25.33
C THR A 79 -36.04 37.34 26.41
N LEU A 80 -36.24 37.95 27.58
CA LEU A 80 -35.29 37.87 28.70
C LEU A 80 -35.33 36.50 29.40
N ASP A 81 -36.53 35.99 29.67
CA ASP A 81 -36.72 34.68 30.33
C ASP A 81 -36.26 33.54 29.42
N ARG A 82 -36.48 33.69 28.11
CA ARG A 82 -36.02 32.76 27.07
C ARG A 82 -34.49 32.62 27.09
N ALA A 83 -33.76 33.74 27.17
CA ALA A 83 -32.30 33.75 27.21
C ALA A 83 -31.76 33.13 28.50
N GLN A 84 -32.38 33.45 29.64
CA GLN A 84 -32.02 32.92 30.96
C GLN A 84 -32.21 31.40 31.02
N MET A 85 -33.36 30.87 30.56
CA MET A 85 -33.61 29.42 30.51
C MET A 85 -32.65 28.70 29.58
N MET A 86 -32.38 29.25 28.39
CA MET A 86 -31.42 28.66 27.46
C MET A 86 -30.01 28.58 28.07
N GLN A 87 -29.59 29.60 28.81
CA GLN A 87 -28.31 29.61 29.51
C GLN A 87 -28.25 28.57 30.64
N ASN A 88 -29.35 28.39 31.39
CA ASN A 88 -29.46 27.37 32.44
C ASN A 88 -29.41 25.96 31.85
N ASN A 89 -30.17 25.69 30.78
CA ASN A 89 -30.16 24.39 30.08
C ASN A 89 -28.75 24.04 29.57
N LEU A 90 -28.01 25.03 29.06
CA LEU A 90 -26.63 24.82 28.60
C LEU A 90 -25.66 24.58 29.76
N ARG A 91 -25.82 25.25 30.90
CA ARG A 91 -25.06 24.94 32.12
C ARG A 91 -25.36 23.55 32.65
N ASP A 92 -26.63 23.14 32.64
CA ASP A 92 -27.04 21.80 33.07
C ASP A 92 -26.50 20.72 32.13
N LYS A 93 -26.39 21.00 30.82
CA LYS A 93 -25.86 20.06 29.83
C LYS A 93 -24.33 20.04 29.76
N PHE A 94 -23.66 21.20 29.78
CA PHE A 94 -22.23 21.33 29.50
C PHE A 94 -21.37 21.80 30.68
N GLY A 95 -21.99 22.11 31.83
CA GLY A 95 -21.30 22.50 33.05
C GLY A 95 -20.47 23.77 32.85
N ILE A 96 -19.24 23.74 33.34
CA ILE A 96 -18.30 24.87 33.22
C ILE A 96 -17.97 25.25 31.75
N PHE A 97 -18.16 24.33 30.80
CA PHE A 97 -17.90 24.57 29.37
C PHE A 97 -19.08 25.19 28.62
N ALA A 98 -20.21 25.48 29.30
CA ALA A 98 -21.40 26.02 28.65
C ALA A 98 -21.17 27.32 27.87
N VAL A 99 -20.19 28.14 28.29
CA VAL A 99 -19.82 29.38 27.59
C VAL A 99 -19.28 29.14 26.18
N SER A 100 -18.70 27.97 25.92
CA SER A 100 -18.20 27.56 24.60
C SER A 100 -19.23 26.78 23.79
N ALA A 101 -20.38 26.42 24.36
CA ALA A 101 -21.41 25.67 23.64
C ALA A 101 -22.25 26.57 22.73
N GLN A 102 -22.17 27.89 22.91
CA GLN A 102 -22.86 28.90 22.11
C GLN A 102 -21.90 29.54 21.11
N GLY A 103 -22.34 29.67 19.87
CA GLY A 103 -21.54 30.29 18.83
C GLY A 103 -22.03 29.92 17.43
N THR A 104 -21.43 30.57 16.44
CA THR A 104 -21.54 30.21 15.03
C THR A 104 -20.19 29.68 14.56
N GLU A 105 -20.23 28.74 13.62
CA GLU A 105 -18.99 28.23 13.01
C GLU A 105 -18.31 29.36 12.24
N GLN A 106 -17.06 29.63 12.58
CA GLN A 106 -16.16 30.55 11.90
C GLN A 106 -14.98 29.76 11.37
N THR A 107 -14.38 30.23 10.28
CA THR A 107 -13.23 29.55 9.68
C THR A 107 -12.10 30.51 9.38
N TRP A 108 -10.86 30.04 9.49
CA TRP A 108 -9.64 30.78 9.18
C TRP A 108 -8.73 29.92 8.33
N THR A 109 -8.17 30.48 7.26
CA THR A 109 -7.20 29.75 6.43
C THR A 109 -5.79 30.21 6.75
N ILE A 110 -4.91 29.27 7.08
CA ILE A 110 -3.47 29.48 7.14
C ILE A 110 -2.84 28.86 5.91
N GLU A 111 -2.22 29.68 5.09
CA GLU A 111 -1.55 29.28 3.85
C GLU A 111 -0.04 29.29 4.05
N ASN A 112 0.61 28.17 3.74
CA ASN A 112 2.06 28.11 3.61
C ASN A 112 2.42 27.85 2.13
N LYS A 113 3.70 27.57 1.84
CA LYS A 113 4.14 27.31 0.46
C LYS A 113 3.42 26.11 -0.18
N LEU A 114 3.15 25.07 0.60
CA LEU A 114 2.75 23.75 0.12
C LEU A 114 1.25 23.44 0.31
N GLN A 115 0.59 24.11 1.27
CA GLN A 115 -0.75 23.77 1.76
C GLN A 115 -1.58 25.03 2.06
N LYS A 116 -2.91 24.89 1.96
CA LYS A 116 -3.88 25.75 2.63
C LYS A 116 -4.61 24.95 3.68
N LEU A 117 -4.55 25.42 4.92
CA LEU A 117 -5.11 24.77 6.11
C LEU A 117 -6.27 25.61 6.62
N THR A 118 -7.50 25.14 6.44
CA THR A 118 -8.70 25.83 6.91
C THR A 118 -9.14 25.25 8.25
N PHE A 119 -9.09 26.06 9.29
CA PHE A 119 -9.48 25.73 10.66
C PHE A 119 -10.93 26.12 10.90
N SER A 120 -11.64 25.36 11.74
CA SER A 120 -12.99 25.67 12.19
C SER A 120 -13.01 26.01 13.67
N SER A 121 -13.78 27.03 14.03
CA SER A 121 -14.11 27.30 15.43
C SER A 121 -14.92 26.15 16.04
N LYS A 122 -15.74 25.45 15.25
CA LYS A 122 -16.49 24.28 15.75
C LYS A 122 -15.55 23.09 15.90
N GLY A 123 -15.45 22.55 17.11
CA GLY A 123 -14.53 21.45 17.40
C GLY A 123 -13.06 21.85 17.47
N GLY A 124 -12.69 23.05 17.01
CA GLY A 124 -11.34 23.59 17.11
C GLY A 124 -10.33 22.98 16.13
N PHE A 125 -10.76 22.20 15.15
CA PHE A 125 -9.88 21.39 14.28
C PHE A 125 -9.92 21.84 12.80
N LEU A 126 -9.11 21.19 11.97
CA LEU A 126 -9.07 21.42 10.52
C LEU A 126 -10.36 20.94 9.84
N LYS A 127 -11.00 21.85 9.12
CA LYS A 127 -12.15 21.55 8.24
C LYS A 127 -11.69 21.12 6.84
N GLN A 128 -10.62 21.72 6.32
CA GLN A 128 -10.14 21.44 4.98
C GLN A 128 -8.62 21.56 4.90
N VAL A 129 -8.00 20.67 4.11
CA VAL A 129 -6.58 20.74 3.76
C VAL A 129 -6.44 20.61 2.24
N GLU A 130 -6.00 21.68 1.58
CA GLU A 130 -5.67 21.71 0.15
C GLU A 130 -4.16 21.60 -0.04
N LEU A 131 -3.70 20.68 -0.90
CA LEU A 131 -2.29 20.55 -1.26
C LEU A 131 -2.01 21.32 -2.55
N LYS A 132 -1.33 22.47 -2.46
CA LYS A 132 -1.20 23.48 -3.53
C LYS A 132 -0.46 22.99 -4.77
N GLU A 133 0.48 22.06 -4.60
CA GLU A 133 1.28 21.52 -5.69
C GLU A 133 0.55 20.44 -6.51
N TYR A 134 -0.65 20.02 -6.08
CA TYR A 134 -1.35 18.86 -6.65
C TYR A 134 -2.78 19.18 -7.05
N LYS A 135 -3.24 18.51 -8.10
CA LYS A 135 -4.63 18.55 -8.57
C LYS A 135 -5.22 17.15 -8.65
N THR A 136 -6.53 17.00 -8.60
CA THR A 136 -7.21 15.74 -8.92
C THR A 136 -7.07 15.40 -10.41
N TYR A 137 -7.39 14.16 -10.79
CA TYR A 137 -7.30 13.69 -12.19
C TYR A 137 -8.12 14.54 -13.19
N ASP A 138 -9.16 15.21 -12.70
CA ASP A 138 -10.04 16.10 -13.46
C ASP A 138 -9.72 17.59 -13.25
N SER A 139 -8.49 17.89 -12.80
CA SER A 139 -7.93 19.24 -12.66
C SER A 139 -8.51 20.13 -11.56
N LEU A 140 -9.27 19.58 -10.61
CA LEU A 140 -9.71 20.32 -9.42
C LEU A 140 -8.60 20.41 -8.37
N PRO A 141 -8.68 21.36 -7.41
CA PRO A 141 -7.77 21.40 -6.26
C PRO A 141 -7.76 20.07 -5.51
N LEU A 142 -6.58 19.61 -5.09
CA LEU A 142 -6.47 18.37 -4.34
C LEU A 142 -6.74 18.60 -2.85
N ILE A 143 -7.91 18.13 -2.40
CA ILE A 143 -8.31 18.15 -0.99
C ILE A 143 -8.03 16.78 -0.34
N SER A 144 -7.43 16.80 0.85
CA SER A 144 -6.92 15.60 1.53
C SER A 144 -8.02 14.66 2.08
N PHE A 145 -9.21 15.20 2.35
CA PHE A 145 -10.39 14.49 2.86
C PHE A 145 -11.65 15.33 2.60
N ASP A 146 -12.83 14.74 2.73
CA ASP A 146 -14.11 15.41 2.56
C ASP A 146 -14.35 16.43 3.71
N PRO A 147 -14.46 17.75 3.41
CA PRO A 147 -14.67 18.78 4.43
C PRO A 147 -15.99 18.67 5.20
N GLU A 148 -16.99 18.00 4.63
CA GLU A 148 -18.32 17.88 5.22
C GLU A 148 -18.42 16.73 6.22
N THR A 149 -17.45 15.80 6.23
CA THR A 149 -17.52 14.58 7.04
C THR A 149 -16.33 14.36 7.95
N VAL A 150 -15.31 15.23 7.90
CA VAL A 150 -14.18 15.18 8.82
C VAL A 150 -14.67 15.30 10.27
N LYS A 151 -14.23 14.36 11.12
CA LYS A 151 -14.47 14.36 12.56
C LYS A 151 -13.13 14.37 13.28
N PHE A 152 -12.98 15.31 14.18
CA PHE A 152 -11.99 15.26 15.24
C PHE A 152 -12.69 15.66 16.55
N ASP A 153 -12.73 14.74 17.50
CA ASP A 153 -13.45 14.95 18.75
C ASP A 153 -12.60 14.43 19.91
N LEU A 154 -12.18 15.33 20.79
CA LEU A 154 -11.56 14.97 22.05
C LEU A 154 -12.66 14.77 23.08
N SER A 155 -12.73 13.57 23.61
CA SER A 155 -13.71 13.12 24.59
C SER A 155 -13.02 12.89 25.94
N PHE A 156 -13.57 13.48 26.99
CA PHE A 156 -13.09 13.30 28.36
C PHE A 156 -14.24 13.43 29.38
N PHE A 157 -14.07 12.85 30.56
CA PHE A 157 -15.08 12.94 31.62
C PHE A 157 -14.75 14.11 32.56
N ALA A 158 -15.71 15.00 32.76
CA ALA A 158 -15.58 16.16 33.65
C ALA A 158 -16.92 16.41 34.35
N GLN A 159 -16.94 16.82 35.62
CA GLN A 159 -18.20 17.17 36.34
C GLN A 159 -19.38 16.18 36.12
N ASN A 160 -19.11 14.88 36.24
CA ASN A 160 -20.05 13.77 36.06
C ASN A 160 -20.72 13.69 34.67
N ARG A 161 -20.07 14.17 33.61
CA ARG A 161 -20.54 14.08 32.22
C ARG A 161 -19.38 13.87 31.24
N ILE A 162 -19.71 13.33 30.06
CA ILE A 162 -18.77 13.25 28.94
C ILE A 162 -18.79 14.59 28.21
N VAL A 163 -17.62 15.19 28.06
CA VAL A 163 -17.39 16.40 27.27
C VAL A 163 -16.80 15.98 25.93
N ASN A 164 -17.39 16.44 24.83
CA ASN A 164 -16.94 16.17 23.46
C ASN A 164 -16.64 17.50 22.79
N THR A 165 -15.38 17.76 22.44
CA THR A 165 -14.96 19.06 21.89
C THR A 165 -15.70 19.42 20.60
N SER A 166 -16.14 18.43 19.81
CA SER A 166 -16.92 18.63 18.59
C SER A 166 -18.23 19.42 18.82
N GLN A 167 -18.73 19.48 20.06
CA GLN A 167 -19.94 20.22 20.42
C GLN A 167 -19.69 21.70 20.73
N PHE A 168 -18.44 22.13 20.87
CA PHE A 168 -18.07 23.48 21.34
C PHE A 168 -17.46 24.35 20.24
N TYR A 169 -17.46 25.66 20.49
CA TYR A 169 -16.85 26.70 19.67
C TYR A 169 -15.60 27.24 20.37
N PHE A 170 -14.49 27.18 19.66
CA PHE A 170 -13.19 27.64 20.10
C PHE A 170 -12.96 29.08 19.63
N GLN A 171 -12.29 29.85 20.47
CA GLN A 171 -11.89 31.23 20.21
C GLN A 171 -10.45 31.25 19.65
N PRO A 172 -10.20 32.01 18.58
CA PRO A 172 -8.87 32.09 17.96
C PRO A 172 -7.92 33.02 18.73
N TYR A 173 -6.67 32.60 18.83
CA TYR A 173 -5.55 33.36 19.38
C TYR A 173 -4.36 33.21 18.44
N MET A 174 -3.54 34.25 18.33
CA MET A 174 -2.29 34.22 17.59
C MET A 174 -1.18 34.81 18.45
N ASN A 175 -0.09 34.08 18.60
CA ASN A 175 1.03 34.46 19.49
C ASN A 175 0.57 34.83 20.91
N GLY A 176 -0.45 34.13 21.42
CA GLY A 176 -1.00 34.32 22.77
C GLY A 176 -2.01 35.45 22.93
N GLN A 177 -2.33 36.21 21.88
CA GLN A 177 -3.32 37.29 21.90
C GLN A 177 -4.60 36.90 21.15
N PRO A 178 -5.80 37.35 21.56
CA PRO A 178 -7.02 37.11 20.80
C PRO A 178 -6.89 37.57 19.35
N TYR A 179 -7.33 36.75 18.40
CA TYR A 179 -7.20 37.02 16.98
C TYR A 179 -8.56 37.31 16.35
N SER A 180 -8.69 38.44 15.66
CA SER A 180 -9.91 38.79 14.92
C SER A 180 -9.65 39.06 13.43
N GLY A 181 -8.47 38.69 12.94
CA GLY A 181 -8.09 38.84 11.54
C GLY A 181 -8.69 37.76 10.63
N GLY A 182 -8.44 37.88 9.33
CA GLY A 182 -8.86 36.92 8.31
C GLY A 182 -7.83 35.83 8.06
N ASP A 183 -7.63 35.49 6.80
CA ASP A 183 -6.66 34.49 6.38
C ASP A 183 -5.21 34.94 6.63
N ILE A 184 -4.34 33.97 6.90
CA ILE A 184 -2.93 34.17 7.27
C ILE A 184 -2.06 33.52 6.21
N THR A 185 -1.04 34.24 5.72
CA THR A 185 0.01 33.66 4.88
C THR A 185 1.30 33.59 5.68
N VAL A 186 1.89 32.41 5.77
CA VAL A 186 3.19 32.20 6.43
C VAL A 186 4.29 32.77 5.54
N ALA A 187 5.12 33.67 6.10
CA ALA A 187 6.24 34.28 5.38
C ALA A 187 7.39 33.27 5.15
N GLU A 188 8.21 33.52 4.12
CA GLU A 188 9.34 32.66 3.79
C GLU A 188 10.33 32.57 4.96
N GLY A 189 10.66 31.32 5.35
CA GLY A 189 11.55 31.05 6.48
C GLY A 189 10.93 31.19 7.87
N ASP A 190 9.65 31.57 7.96
CA ASP A 190 8.95 31.82 9.22
C ASP A 190 7.99 30.68 9.62
N SER A 191 7.40 30.81 10.81
CA SER A 191 6.33 29.95 11.32
C SER A 191 5.26 30.76 12.04
N VAL A 192 4.01 30.33 11.92
CA VAL A 192 2.87 30.93 12.63
C VAL A 192 2.39 29.99 13.73
N VAL A 193 2.18 30.53 14.93
CA VAL A 193 1.51 29.83 16.04
C VAL A 193 0.08 30.33 16.14
N PHE A 194 -0.86 29.48 15.74
CA PHE A 194 -2.29 29.72 15.80
C PHE A 194 -2.91 28.81 16.84
N THR A 195 -3.67 29.38 17.77
CA THR A 195 -4.25 28.66 18.89
C THR A 195 -5.76 28.77 18.84
N LEU A 196 -6.46 27.65 18.96
CA LEU A 196 -7.90 27.62 19.17
C LEU A 196 -8.14 27.23 20.62
N ARG A 197 -8.78 28.12 21.39
CA ARG A 197 -9.03 27.95 22.82
C ARG A 197 -10.51 27.75 23.10
N MET A 198 -10.85 26.70 23.84
CA MET A 198 -12.17 26.46 24.42
C MET A 198 -12.17 26.98 25.87
N PRO A 199 -12.63 28.22 26.11
CA PRO A 199 -12.72 28.76 27.46
C PRO A 199 -13.76 28.02 28.31
N THR A 200 -13.65 28.19 29.62
CA THR A 200 -14.71 27.81 30.56
C THR A 200 -15.33 29.07 31.18
N ALA A 201 -16.32 28.89 32.06
CA ALA A 201 -16.89 29.97 32.85
C ALA A 201 -15.86 30.66 33.76
N GLU A 202 -14.73 30.00 34.05
CA GLU A 202 -13.60 30.55 34.80
C GLU A 202 -12.46 30.88 33.83
N ALA A 203 -11.94 32.12 33.86
CA ALA A 203 -11.05 32.64 32.84
C ALA A 203 -9.64 31.99 32.82
N ASP A 204 -9.19 31.46 33.95
CA ASP A 204 -7.93 30.75 34.14
C ASP A 204 -8.01 29.25 33.80
N LYS A 205 -9.21 28.76 33.47
CA LYS A 205 -9.47 27.36 33.12
C LYS A 205 -9.90 27.24 31.66
N TYR A 206 -9.13 26.50 30.86
CA TYR A 206 -9.43 26.30 29.45
C TYR A 206 -8.72 25.07 28.87
N LEU A 207 -9.26 24.59 27.74
CA LEU A 207 -8.59 23.65 26.84
C LEU A 207 -8.13 24.45 25.61
N GLU A 208 -6.94 24.21 25.10
CA GLU A 208 -6.50 24.81 23.85
C GLU A 208 -5.78 23.84 22.93
N TYR A 209 -5.95 24.07 21.63
CA TYR A 209 -5.28 23.41 20.53
C TYR A 209 -4.30 24.38 19.91
N VAL A 210 -3.02 24.05 19.98
CA VAL A 210 -1.93 24.92 19.52
C VAL A 210 -1.36 24.36 18.23
N TYR A 211 -1.50 25.11 17.14
CA TYR A 211 -1.02 24.76 15.80
C TYR A 211 0.21 25.58 15.45
N THR A 212 1.32 24.90 15.12
CA THR A 212 2.52 25.57 14.59
C THR A 212 2.72 25.20 13.14
N VAL A 213 2.44 26.15 12.25
CA VAL A 213 2.55 25.99 10.80
C VAL A 213 3.83 26.64 10.30
N ARG A 214 4.66 25.88 9.59
CA ARG A 214 5.93 26.33 9.02
C ARG A 214 5.80 26.59 7.52
N TYR A 215 6.62 27.50 6.98
CA TYR A 215 6.54 27.93 5.59
C TYR A 215 6.61 26.80 4.54
N ASP A 216 7.63 25.94 4.60
CA ASP A 216 7.92 24.92 3.58
C ASP A 216 7.86 23.50 4.17
N ASN A 217 6.73 23.17 4.81
CA ASN A 217 6.57 21.88 5.50
C ASN A 217 5.12 21.37 5.42
N TYR A 218 4.94 20.08 5.12
CA TYR A 218 3.63 19.41 5.16
C TYR A 218 3.23 18.97 6.57
N MET A 219 4.19 18.92 7.50
CA MET A 219 3.98 18.59 8.91
C MET A 219 3.84 19.86 9.75
N MET A 220 2.76 19.93 10.51
CA MET A 220 2.54 20.96 11.53
C MET A 220 2.59 20.33 12.92
N ASP A 221 3.04 21.12 13.90
CA ASP A 221 2.89 20.70 15.30
C ASP A 221 1.46 20.98 15.75
N PHE A 222 0.92 20.08 16.55
CA PHE A 222 -0.43 20.13 17.08
C PHE A 222 -0.38 19.66 18.53
N ASP A 223 -0.43 20.61 19.45
CA ASP A 223 -0.37 20.30 20.88
C ASP A 223 -1.77 20.51 21.49
N ILE A 224 -2.23 19.53 22.27
CA ILE A 224 -3.44 19.68 23.09
C ILE A 224 -3.01 20.06 24.50
N ARG A 225 -3.53 21.18 25.00
CA ARG A 225 -3.22 21.68 26.34
C ARG A 225 -4.47 21.83 27.18
N THR A 226 -4.42 21.31 28.41
CA THR A 226 -5.40 21.64 29.45
C THR A 226 -4.73 22.55 30.46
N VAL A 227 -5.36 23.67 30.80
CA VAL A 227 -4.84 24.65 31.77
C VAL A 227 -5.87 24.84 32.88
N GLY A 228 -5.48 24.59 34.14
CA GLY A 228 -6.34 24.77 35.31
C GLY A 228 -7.52 23.77 35.42
N LEU A 229 -7.54 22.73 34.59
CA LEU A 229 -8.65 21.77 34.50
C LEU A 229 -8.53 20.56 35.44
N LYS A 230 -7.52 20.50 36.31
CA LYS A 230 -7.29 19.38 37.23
C LYS A 230 -8.49 19.07 38.14
N ASP A 231 -9.22 20.10 38.59
CA ASP A 231 -10.37 19.98 39.50
C ASP A 231 -11.71 19.88 38.72
N VAL A 232 -11.64 19.91 37.39
CA VAL A 232 -12.80 19.87 36.48
C VAL A 232 -12.91 18.49 35.83
N ILE A 233 -11.79 18.01 35.27
CA ILE A 233 -11.65 16.67 34.70
C ILE A 233 -11.63 15.65 35.84
N ALA A 234 -12.19 14.47 35.62
CA ALA A 234 -12.30 13.47 36.66
C ALA A 234 -10.94 13.00 37.20
N ASN A 235 -10.83 12.91 38.52
CA ASN A 235 -9.58 12.59 39.23
C ASN A 235 -9.03 11.18 38.95
N ASN A 236 -9.81 10.31 38.32
CA ASN A 236 -9.43 8.96 37.93
C ASN A 236 -9.23 8.81 36.41
N ALA A 237 -9.17 9.91 35.67
CA ALA A 237 -8.90 9.89 34.24
C ALA A 237 -7.39 9.73 34.00
N ASP A 238 -6.95 8.59 33.49
CA ASP A 238 -5.54 8.40 33.12
C ASP A 238 -5.27 8.71 31.63
N TYR A 239 -6.35 8.95 30.87
CA TYR A 239 -6.32 9.23 29.44
C TYR A 239 -7.48 10.11 29.00
N MET A 240 -7.34 10.69 27.81
CA MET A 240 -8.44 11.25 27.03
C MET A 240 -8.56 10.48 25.71
N SER A 241 -9.74 10.50 25.10
CA SER A 241 -10.00 9.77 23.85
C SER A 241 -10.13 10.75 22.68
N ILE A 242 -9.40 10.53 21.59
CA ILE A 242 -9.55 11.26 20.33
C ILE A 242 -10.27 10.36 19.33
N ASP A 243 -11.46 10.77 18.91
CA ASP A 243 -12.15 10.22 17.76
C ASP A 243 -11.76 11.00 16.51
N TRP A 244 -10.89 10.41 15.69
CA TRP A 244 -10.50 10.95 14.40
C TRP A 244 -11.10 10.11 13.28
N ALA A 245 -11.90 10.72 12.40
CA ALA A 245 -12.47 10.04 11.25
C ALA A 245 -12.48 10.95 10.01
N VAL A 246 -12.22 10.36 8.85
CA VAL A 246 -12.26 11.06 7.56
C VAL A 246 -12.91 10.18 6.51
N ASP A 247 -13.68 10.81 5.62
CA ASP A 247 -13.94 10.23 4.31
C ASP A 247 -12.90 10.73 3.32
N LEU A 248 -12.25 9.79 2.64
CA LEU A 248 -11.30 10.06 1.60
C LEU A 248 -12.03 10.23 0.27
N LEU A 249 -11.56 11.19 -0.52
CA LEU A 249 -12.11 11.49 -1.84
C LEU A 249 -11.33 10.76 -2.93
N LYS A 250 -12.01 10.47 -4.05
CA LYS A 250 -11.41 9.93 -5.27
C LYS A 250 -10.56 11.03 -5.92
N GLN A 251 -9.24 10.85 -5.85
CA GLN A 251 -8.26 11.79 -6.40
C GLN A 251 -7.72 11.34 -7.76
N GLU A 252 -7.72 10.04 -8.04
CA GLU A 252 -7.16 9.43 -9.26
C GLU A 252 -8.25 8.89 -10.19
N LYS A 253 -7.99 8.85 -11.51
CA LYS A 253 -8.94 8.35 -12.52
C LYS A 253 -9.29 6.89 -12.25
N SER A 254 -8.26 6.07 -11.98
CA SER A 254 -8.36 4.63 -11.72
C SER A 254 -8.33 4.30 -10.22
N ALA A 255 -9.23 3.40 -9.80
CA ALA A 255 -9.15 2.73 -8.51
C ALA A 255 -8.30 1.46 -8.69
N ASP A 256 -6.98 1.60 -8.60
CA ASP A 256 -6.06 0.47 -8.82
C ASP A 256 -6.09 -0.47 -7.62
N ARG A 257 -6.24 -1.78 -7.88
CA ARG A 257 -6.22 -2.84 -6.83
C ARG A 257 -4.92 -2.94 -6.03
N PHE A 258 -3.89 -2.15 -6.37
CA PHE A 258 -2.55 -2.15 -5.77
C PHE A 258 -2.19 -0.81 -5.12
N ALA A 259 -3.15 0.08 -4.96
CA ALA A 259 -2.94 1.38 -4.33
C ALA A 259 -2.69 1.29 -2.81
N ASP A 260 -2.75 0.08 -2.23
CA ASP A 260 -2.36 -0.21 -0.85
C ASP A 260 -3.07 0.71 0.16
N GLU A 261 -4.32 1.11 -0.13
CA GLU A 261 -5.08 2.01 0.74
C GLU A 261 -5.52 1.29 2.01
N SER A 262 -4.99 1.76 3.13
CA SER A 262 -5.26 1.21 4.45
C SER A 262 -4.93 2.22 5.54
N VAL A 263 -5.30 1.86 6.77
CA VAL A 263 -4.76 2.51 7.96
C VAL A 263 -3.43 1.83 8.28
N TYR A 264 -2.34 2.59 8.26
CA TYR A 264 -1.00 2.17 8.64
C TYR A 264 -0.68 2.72 10.02
N PHE A 265 0.07 1.98 10.82
CA PHE A 265 0.47 2.43 12.14
C PHE A 265 1.83 1.85 12.52
N ARG A 266 2.47 2.51 13.48
CA ARG A 266 3.76 2.07 14.00
C ARG A 266 3.77 2.15 15.52
N SER A 267 4.20 1.08 16.17
CA SER A 267 4.40 1.07 17.63
C SER A 267 5.61 1.93 18.02
N LEU A 268 5.55 2.58 19.19
CA LEU A 268 6.57 3.49 19.70
C LEU A 268 7.95 2.84 19.79
N ASN A 269 7.98 1.59 20.24
CA ASN A 269 9.20 0.81 20.47
C ASN A 269 9.55 -0.16 19.32
N ASP A 270 8.74 -0.18 18.26
CA ASP A 270 8.95 -1.06 17.10
C ASP A 270 9.48 -0.28 15.89
N LYS A 271 10.24 -0.96 15.04
CA LYS A 271 10.68 -0.44 13.74
C LYS A 271 9.75 -0.83 12.61
N ASP A 272 8.94 -1.86 12.81
CA ASP A 272 8.03 -2.34 11.78
C ASP A 272 6.77 -1.49 11.71
N VAL A 273 6.25 -1.38 10.49
CA VAL A 273 5.00 -0.68 10.18
C VAL A 273 3.97 -1.73 9.85
N ASP A 274 2.87 -1.71 10.60
CA ASP A 274 1.72 -2.57 10.38
C ASP A 274 0.61 -1.81 9.67
N HIS A 275 -0.36 -2.56 9.14
CA HIS A 275 -1.52 -2.00 8.46
C HIS A 275 -2.72 -2.93 8.56
N LEU A 276 -3.91 -2.34 8.47
CA LEU A 276 -5.15 -3.09 8.36
C LEU A 276 -5.20 -3.85 7.02
N VAL A 277 -5.92 -4.96 6.97
CA VAL A 277 -5.98 -5.81 5.77
C VAL A 277 -6.54 -5.03 4.58
N VAL A 278 -5.74 -4.94 3.52
CA VAL A 278 -6.13 -4.29 2.25
C VAL A 278 -7.22 -5.14 1.56
N ASN A 279 -8.21 -4.49 0.94
CA ASN A 279 -9.31 -5.08 0.13
C ASN A 279 -10.58 -5.55 0.86
N LYS A 280 -10.70 -5.34 2.17
CA LYS A 280 -11.98 -5.53 2.87
C LYS A 280 -12.13 -4.53 3.99
N ASP A 281 -13.35 -4.37 4.45
CA ASP A 281 -13.61 -3.66 5.69
C ASP A 281 -12.91 -4.41 6.83
N SER A 282 -12.19 -3.65 7.65
CA SER A 282 -11.30 -4.18 8.67
C SER A 282 -11.29 -3.24 9.85
N GLU A 283 -11.20 -3.81 11.04
CA GLU A 283 -10.92 -3.10 12.28
C GLU A 283 -9.81 -3.81 13.04
N GLN A 284 -9.05 -3.04 13.82
CA GLN A 284 -7.99 -3.56 14.68
C GLN A 284 -7.86 -2.68 15.91
N THR A 285 -7.82 -3.32 17.08
CA THR A 285 -7.43 -2.66 18.33
C THR A 285 -5.97 -2.98 18.62
N VAL A 286 -5.19 -1.95 18.90
CA VAL A 286 -3.80 -2.04 19.32
C VAL A 286 -3.70 -1.50 20.73
N THR A 287 -3.16 -2.32 21.63
CA THR A 287 -3.00 -2.00 23.06
C THR A 287 -1.57 -1.62 23.45
N ASN A 288 -0.70 -1.49 22.45
CA ASN A 288 0.70 -1.13 22.63
C ASN A 288 0.85 0.34 22.30
N LYS A 289 1.79 1.02 22.96
CA LYS A 289 2.02 2.44 22.66
C LYS A 289 2.33 2.66 21.19
N LEU A 290 1.60 3.56 20.53
CA LEU A 290 1.78 3.88 19.10
C LEU A 290 2.54 5.19 18.91
N LYS A 291 3.47 5.22 17.95
CA LYS A 291 4.16 6.45 17.53
C LYS A 291 3.30 7.29 16.61
N TRP A 292 2.63 6.66 15.65
CA TRP A 292 1.80 7.34 14.66
C TRP A 292 0.76 6.42 14.05
N ILE A 293 -0.30 7.03 13.53
CA ILE A 293 -1.39 6.39 12.77
C ILE A 293 -1.58 7.20 11.48
N SER A 294 -1.67 6.52 10.35
CA SER A 294 -1.71 7.08 9.00
C SER A 294 -2.91 6.54 8.22
N PHE A 295 -3.78 7.44 7.77
CA PHE A 295 -4.81 7.16 6.79
C PHE A 295 -4.21 7.35 5.40
N LYS A 296 -3.84 6.25 4.76
CA LYS A 296 -3.07 6.27 3.51
C LYS A 296 -3.96 5.99 2.30
N GLN A 297 -3.89 6.89 1.33
CA GLN A 297 -4.29 6.65 -0.06
C GLN A 297 -3.05 6.29 -0.90
N ARG A 298 -3.26 6.04 -2.20
CA ARG A 298 -2.18 5.74 -3.15
C ARG A 298 -1.01 6.73 -3.06
N PHE A 299 -1.29 8.02 -3.25
CA PHE A 299 -0.29 9.06 -3.42
C PHE A 299 -0.21 10.04 -2.25
N PHE A 300 -1.14 9.98 -1.30
CA PHE A 300 -1.24 10.91 -0.20
C PHE A 300 -1.56 10.17 1.10
N CYS A 301 -1.22 10.78 2.23
CA CYS A 301 -1.61 10.27 3.54
C CYS A 301 -1.89 11.41 4.52
N ASN A 302 -2.81 11.12 5.43
CA ASN A 302 -3.12 11.95 6.59
C ASN A 302 -2.57 11.21 7.81
N VAL A 303 -1.72 11.83 8.62
CA VAL A 303 -1.03 11.16 9.74
C VAL A 303 -1.14 11.98 11.01
N ILE A 304 -1.45 11.32 12.12
CA ILE A 304 -1.29 11.86 13.46
C ILE A 304 -0.10 11.16 14.13
N VAL A 305 0.79 11.95 14.72
CA VAL A 305 2.06 11.49 15.32
C VAL A 305 2.10 11.94 16.78
N ALA A 306 2.33 10.99 17.69
CA ALA A 306 2.57 11.31 19.10
C ALA A 306 4.06 11.58 19.33
N LYS A 307 4.41 12.60 20.11
CA LYS A 307 5.81 12.73 20.59
C LYS A 307 6.13 11.66 21.63
N ASP A 308 5.24 11.48 22.61
CA ASP A 308 5.44 10.56 23.75
C ASP A 308 4.70 9.20 23.64
N GLY A 309 3.91 9.03 22.57
CA GLY A 309 3.15 7.82 22.27
C GLY A 309 1.66 7.91 22.62
N PHE A 310 0.81 7.34 21.77
CA PHE A 310 -0.58 7.04 22.11
C PHE A 310 -0.65 5.79 22.95
N GLU A 311 -1.51 5.72 23.96
CA GLU A 311 -1.62 4.56 24.86
C GLU A 311 -2.23 3.36 24.13
N ASN A 312 -3.41 3.55 23.55
CA ASN A 312 -4.15 2.55 22.80
C ASN A 312 -4.79 3.18 21.56
N ALA A 313 -5.12 2.37 20.56
CA ALA A 313 -5.99 2.82 19.48
C ALA A 313 -6.86 1.71 18.91
N LYS A 314 -8.13 2.02 18.64
CA LYS A 314 -9.01 1.22 17.78
C LYS A 314 -9.11 1.90 16.41
N MET A 315 -8.59 1.24 15.39
CA MET A 315 -8.59 1.72 14.01
C MET A 315 -9.58 0.93 13.16
N ALA A 316 -10.24 1.60 12.23
CA ALA A 316 -11.15 0.97 11.28
C ALA A 316 -11.01 1.56 9.89
N MET A 317 -11.27 0.73 8.90
CA MET A 317 -11.37 1.09 7.50
C MET A 317 -12.63 0.43 6.94
N GLN A 318 -13.49 1.23 6.32
CA GLN A 318 -14.79 0.76 5.83
C GLN A 318 -15.11 1.38 4.47
N THR A 319 -15.83 0.61 3.66
CA THR A 319 -16.36 1.04 2.37
C THR A 319 -17.87 1.18 2.53
N ARG A 320 -18.35 2.40 2.82
CA ARG A 320 -19.79 2.67 3.01
C ARG A 320 -20.43 3.23 1.76
N ARG A 321 -21.77 3.18 1.69
CA ARG A 321 -22.50 3.99 0.71
C ARG A 321 -22.47 5.44 1.18
N SER A 322 -21.90 6.31 0.36
CA SER A 322 -21.94 7.76 0.56
C SER A 322 -22.70 8.42 -0.59
N ASN A 323 -23.38 9.52 -0.29
CA ASN A 323 -24.08 10.32 -1.28
C ASN A 323 -23.11 11.20 -2.10
N ASN A 324 -21.87 11.39 -1.63
CA ASN A 324 -20.85 12.11 -2.36
C ASN A 324 -20.34 11.24 -3.53
N PRO A 325 -20.49 11.65 -4.80
CA PRO A 325 -20.03 10.87 -5.95
C PRO A 325 -18.50 10.71 -6.00
N ARG A 326 -17.75 11.55 -5.27
CA ARG A 326 -16.30 11.43 -5.11
C ARG A 326 -15.90 10.64 -3.87
N TYR A 327 -16.83 10.15 -3.07
CA TYR A 327 -16.47 9.30 -1.95
C TYR A 327 -15.65 8.10 -2.42
N TYR A 328 -14.56 7.83 -1.72
CA TYR A 328 -13.70 6.69 -2.00
C TYR A 328 -13.71 5.68 -0.86
N LYS A 329 -13.34 6.10 0.36
CA LYS A 329 -13.22 5.21 1.52
C LYS A 329 -13.28 5.96 2.83
N SER A 330 -13.80 5.32 3.88
CA SER A 330 -13.82 5.89 5.24
C SER A 330 -12.72 5.25 6.09
N MET A 331 -11.99 6.08 6.84
CA MET A 331 -11.00 5.64 7.81
C MET A 331 -11.24 6.34 9.14
N SER A 332 -11.09 5.61 10.23
CA SER A 332 -11.23 6.16 11.57
C SER A 332 -10.25 5.53 12.56
N ALA A 333 -9.94 6.30 13.60
CA ALA A 333 -9.13 5.90 14.73
C ALA A 333 -9.72 6.53 16.00
N ASN A 334 -10.07 5.70 16.96
CA ASN A 334 -10.29 6.10 18.34
C ASN A 334 -8.96 5.90 19.07
N ILE A 335 -8.36 6.98 19.56
CA ILE A 335 -6.97 7.04 20.05
C ILE A 335 -6.98 7.49 21.51
N GLU A 336 -6.38 6.72 22.40
CA GLU A 336 -6.21 7.13 23.79
C GLU A 336 -4.89 7.89 23.96
N VAL A 337 -4.97 9.14 24.43
CA VAL A 337 -3.82 10.00 24.73
C VAL A 337 -3.61 10.09 26.23
N PRO A 338 -2.36 10.14 26.72
CA PRO A 338 -2.09 10.19 28.16
C PRO A 338 -2.62 11.50 28.77
N TYR A 339 -3.13 11.42 30.00
CA TYR A 339 -3.52 12.57 30.80
C TYR A 339 -3.03 12.43 32.24
N ASN A 340 -2.46 13.48 32.80
CA ASN A 340 -2.00 13.52 34.19
C ASN A 340 -2.93 14.40 35.04
N VAL A 341 -3.77 13.74 35.84
CA VAL A 341 -4.71 14.38 36.79
C VAL A 341 -4.03 15.27 37.83
N SER A 342 -2.75 15.04 38.13
CA SER A 342 -2.02 15.80 39.16
C SER A 342 -1.39 17.09 38.63
N ALA A 343 -1.35 17.28 37.31
CA ALA A 343 -0.70 18.44 36.70
C ALA A 343 -1.68 19.61 36.54
N GLU A 344 -1.26 20.82 36.94
CA GLU A 344 -2.02 22.06 36.69
C GLU A 344 -2.16 22.37 35.20
N THR A 345 -1.17 21.94 34.41
CA THR A 345 -1.17 22.06 32.97
C THR A 345 -0.70 20.75 32.37
N ASN A 346 -1.52 20.16 31.51
CA ASN A 346 -1.11 19.02 30.69
C ASN A 346 -0.79 19.52 29.30
N ASP A 347 0.34 19.09 28.75
CA ASP A 347 0.70 19.28 27.35
C ASP A 347 0.80 17.89 26.71
N ILE A 348 0.00 17.66 25.67
CA ILE A 348 0.00 16.43 24.88
C ILE A 348 0.54 16.80 23.50
N PRO A 349 1.87 16.73 23.32
CA PRO A 349 2.46 17.23 22.09
C PRO A 349 2.36 16.21 20.97
N MET A 350 1.78 16.63 19.85
CA MET A 350 1.59 15.81 18.66
C MET A 350 2.00 16.56 17.40
N GLN A 351 1.96 15.86 16.27
CA GLN A 351 2.15 16.45 14.95
C GLN A 351 1.13 15.87 13.98
N LEU A 352 0.72 16.70 13.03
CA LEU A 352 -0.18 16.33 11.95
C LEU A 352 0.56 16.45 10.62
N TYR A 353 0.47 15.44 9.78
CA TYR A 353 0.97 15.46 8.41
C TYR A 353 -0.16 15.24 7.42
N PHE A 354 -0.28 16.13 6.45
CA PHE A 354 -1.22 16.01 5.34
C PHE A 354 -0.46 16.22 4.05
N GLY A 355 -0.11 15.17 3.33
CA GLY A 355 0.81 15.37 2.22
C GLY A 355 1.04 14.15 1.35
N PRO A 356 1.94 14.28 0.37
CA PRO A 356 2.24 13.21 -0.57
C PRO A 356 2.95 12.03 0.11
N ASN A 357 2.77 10.83 -0.43
CA ASN A 357 3.55 9.63 -0.12
C ASN A 357 4.93 9.68 -0.80
N HIS A 358 5.63 10.81 -0.65
CA HIS A 358 6.94 11.02 -1.25
C HIS A 358 8.04 10.47 -0.33
N PHE A 359 8.76 9.44 -0.80
CA PHE A 359 9.73 8.71 0.03
C PHE A 359 10.77 9.62 0.70
N LYS A 360 11.33 10.59 -0.03
CA LYS A 360 12.36 11.50 0.51
C LYS A 360 11.79 12.47 1.56
N THR A 361 10.57 12.98 1.33
CA THR A 361 9.87 13.85 2.29
C THR A 361 9.53 13.08 3.56
N LEU A 362 8.92 11.90 3.45
CA LEU A 362 8.57 11.09 4.63
C LEU A 362 9.80 10.67 5.43
N ARG A 363 10.92 10.38 4.75
CA ARG A 363 12.19 10.02 5.40
C ARG A 363 12.84 11.18 6.13
N SER A 364 12.64 12.44 5.70
CA SER A 364 13.28 13.61 6.31
C SER A 364 12.82 13.84 7.75
N TYR A 365 11.60 13.41 8.10
CA TYR A 365 11.06 13.49 9.46
C TYR A 365 11.67 12.48 10.45
N LYS A 366 12.42 11.48 9.98
CA LYS A 366 13.16 10.50 10.81
C LYS A 366 12.29 9.70 11.81
N ILE A 367 10.99 9.59 11.58
CA ILE A 367 10.02 8.83 12.41
C ILE A 367 9.51 7.55 11.72
N GLY A 368 10.12 7.15 10.61
CA GLY A 368 9.80 5.91 9.88
C GLY A 368 8.54 5.98 9.02
N LEU A 369 8.03 7.19 8.71
CA LEU A 369 6.88 7.32 7.81
C LEU A 369 7.15 6.73 6.42
N GLN A 370 8.39 6.78 5.94
CA GLN A 370 8.74 6.26 4.61
C GLN A 370 8.52 4.74 4.48
N ASP A 371 8.46 4.01 5.60
CA ASP A 371 8.28 2.56 5.61
C ASP A 371 6.81 2.16 5.36
N GLN A 372 5.86 3.12 5.35
CA GLN A 372 4.49 2.89 4.89
C GLN A 372 4.39 2.70 3.36
N ILE A 373 5.45 3.08 2.62
CA ILE A 373 5.55 2.81 1.18
C ILE A 373 6.03 1.37 1.01
N ASN A 374 5.21 0.53 0.38
CA ASN A 374 5.46 -0.91 0.28
C ASN A 374 6.57 -1.24 -0.74
N LEU A 375 7.82 -1.18 -0.29
CA LEU A 375 9.01 -1.49 -1.09
C LEU A 375 9.33 -3.00 -1.16
N GLY A 376 8.48 -3.87 -0.61
CA GLY A 376 8.73 -5.32 -0.58
C GLY A 376 9.35 -5.84 0.71
N ASN A 377 8.78 -6.94 1.20
CA ASN A 377 9.16 -7.56 2.48
C ASN A 377 10.45 -8.38 2.38
N PHE A 378 10.84 -8.80 1.17
CA PHE A 378 12.09 -9.53 0.97
C PHE A 378 13.28 -8.56 0.91
N PHE A 379 14.30 -8.80 1.73
CA PHE A 379 15.44 -7.90 1.88
C PHE A 379 16.08 -7.50 0.53
N LEU A 380 16.22 -8.46 -0.41
CA LEU A 380 16.83 -8.18 -1.70
C LEU A 380 15.97 -7.22 -2.54
N ILE A 381 14.65 -7.37 -2.52
CA ILE A 381 13.72 -6.50 -3.26
C ILE A 381 13.78 -5.08 -2.67
N ARG A 382 13.79 -4.95 -1.33
CA ARG A 382 13.90 -3.66 -0.65
C ARG A 382 15.20 -2.92 -1.03
N TRP A 383 16.33 -3.63 -1.05
CA TRP A 383 17.62 -3.07 -1.47
C TRP A 383 17.61 -2.61 -2.93
N ILE A 384 17.03 -3.40 -3.83
CA ILE A 384 16.89 -3.03 -5.25
C ILE A 384 15.98 -1.79 -5.39
N ASN A 385 14.85 -1.75 -4.68
CA ASN A 385 13.95 -0.61 -4.69
C ASN A 385 14.62 0.68 -4.21
N TYR A 386 15.42 0.64 -3.14
CA TYR A 386 16.21 1.81 -2.73
C TYR A 386 17.19 2.26 -3.81
N GLY A 387 17.83 1.33 -4.50
CA GLY A 387 18.70 1.65 -5.64
C GLY A 387 17.93 2.30 -6.79
N VAL A 388 16.77 1.74 -7.15
CA VAL A 388 15.88 2.30 -8.20
C VAL A 388 15.44 3.71 -7.84
N ILE A 389 14.94 3.93 -6.61
CA ILE A 389 14.51 5.24 -6.12
C ILE A 389 15.68 6.24 -6.15
N ALA A 390 16.87 5.83 -5.72
CA ALA A 390 18.04 6.69 -5.72
C ALA A 390 18.45 7.13 -7.14
N VAL A 391 18.52 6.18 -8.09
CA VAL A 391 18.85 6.48 -9.49
C VAL A 391 17.75 7.32 -10.13
N PHE A 392 16.48 7.00 -9.89
CA PHE A 392 15.35 7.76 -10.41
C PHE A 392 15.38 9.20 -9.90
N ASN A 393 15.53 9.41 -8.60
CA ASN A 393 15.65 10.75 -8.01
C ASN A 393 16.88 11.52 -8.48
N TRP A 394 17.98 10.84 -8.80
CA TRP A 394 19.15 11.48 -9.42
C TRP A 394 18.85 11.91 -10.86
N LEU A 395 18.18 11.06 -11.65
CA LEU A 395 17.76 11.40 -13.01
C LEU A 395 16.73 12.54 -13.06
N SER A 396 15.79 12.58 -12.11
CA SER A 396 14.75 13.60 -12.04
C SER A 396 15.31 15.01 -11.74
N GLN A 397 16.52 15.13 -11.18
CA GLN A 397 17.16 16.42 -10.92
C GLN A 397 17.57 17.17 -12.20
N TYR A 398 17.66 16.48 -13.34
CA TYR A 398 18.03 17.10 -14.62
C TYR A 398 16.86 17.81 -15.32
N GLY A 399 15.65 17.77 -14.76
CA GLY A 399 14.47 18.42 -15.32
C GLY A 399 13.98 17.80 -16.64
N TRP A 400 14.35 16.55 -16.91
CA TRP A 400 13.87 15.83 -18.09
C TRP A 400 12.43 15.37 -17.93
N ASN A 401 11.74 15.18 -19.05
CA ASN A 401 10.43 14.52 -19.04
C ASN A 401 10.55 13.11 -18.43
N TYR A 402 9.61 12.75 -17.56
CA TYR A 402 9.65 11.48 -16.83
C TYR A 402 9.62 10.23 -17.73
N GLY A 403 9.03 10.29 -18.92
CA GLY A 403 9.16 9.21 -19.90
C GLY A 403 10.61 9.00 -20.36
N ILE A 404 11.38 10.07 -20.53
CA ILE A 404 12.83 10.00 -20.85
C ILE A 404 13.61 9.46 -19.63
N VAL A 405 13.22 9.87 -18.42
CA VAL A 405 13.81 9.32 -17.17
C VAL A 405 13.60 7.80 -17.11
N ILE A 406 12.39 7.32 -17.40
CA ILE A 406 12.09 5.88 -17.46
C ILE A 406 12.94 5.20 -18.54
N LEU A 407 13.10 5.80 -19.72
CA LEU A 407 13.94 5.27 -20.79
C LEU A 407 15.40 5.10 -20.35
N ILE A 408 16.00 6.14 -19.77
CA ILE A 408 17.39 6.13 -19.33
C ILE A 408 17.58 5.15 -18.18
N LEU A 409 16.66 5.11 -17.21
CA LEU A 409 16.65 4.12 -16.14
C LEU A 409 16.65 2.70 -16.71
N THR A 410 15.81 2.44 -17.72
CA THR A 410 15.75 1.12 -18.38
C THR A 410 17.06 0.77 -19.07
N ILE A 411 17.69 1.72 -19.76
CA ILE A 411 18.99 1.52 -20.40
C ILE A 411 20.08 1.21 -19.37
N ILE A 412 20.12 1.92 -18.24
CA ILE A 412 21.07 1.67 -17.15
C ILE A 412 20.91 0.24 -16.62
N ILE A 413 19.68 -0.16 -16.28
CA ILE A 413 19.38 -1.52 -15.80
C ILE A 413 19.83 -2.57 -16.84
N LYS A 414 19.47 -2.39 -18.11
CA LYS A 414 19.83 -3.31 -19.20
C LYS A 414 21.33 -3.37 -19.45
N THR A 415 22.05 -2.27 -19.24
CA THR A 415 23.50 -2.20 -19.39
C THR A 415 24.20 -2.95 -18.26
N LEU A 416 23.74 -2.78 -17.01
CA LEU A 416 24.24 -3.56 -15.86
C LEU A 416 24.04 -5.07 -16.06
N LEU A 417 22.93 -5.46 -16.68
CA LEU A 417 22.60 -6.86 -16.96
C LEU A 417 23.19 -7.39 -18.28
N PHE A 418 23.78 -6.53 -19.10
CA PHE A 418 24.35 -6.87 -20.41
C PHE A 418 25.32 -8.06 -20.40
N PRO A 419 26.33 -8.14 -19.51
CA PRO A 419 27.26 -9.27 -19.53
C PRO A 419 26.57 -10.61 -19.22
N LEU A 420 25.54 -10.59 -18.36
CA LEU A 420 24.75 -11.77 -18.06
C LEU A 420 23.85 -12.17 -19.23
N ALA A 421 23.20 -11.18 -19.86
CA ALA A 421 22.40 -11.38 -21.06
C ALA A 421 23.23 -11.96 -22.20
N PHE A 422 24.45 -11.45 -22.42
CA PHE A 422 25.37 -11.96 -23.44
C PHE A 422 25.76 -13.43 -23.18
N LYS A 423 26.06 -13.79 -21.93
CA LYS A 423 26.37 -15.19 -21.57
C LYS A 423 25.20 -16.13 -21.84
N SER A 424 23.98 -15.73 -21.50
CA SER A 424 22.78 -16.51 -21.80
C SER A 424 22.51 -16.61 -23.30
N TYR A 425 22.66 -15.51 -24.04
CA TYR A 425 22.53 -15.53 -25.49
C TYR A 425 23.55 -16.47 -26.14
N LYS A 426 24.82 -16.43 -25.71
CA LYS A 426 25.88 -17.35 -26.17
C LYS A 426 25.52 -18.81 -25.89
N SER A 427 24.98 -19.10 -24.70
CA SER A 427 24.47 -20.43 -24.34
C SER A 427 23.39 -20.90 -25.31
N SER A 428 22.41 -20.04 -25.62
CA SER A 428 21.33 -20.35 -26.56
C SER A 428 21.84 -20.52 -28.00
N ALA A 429 22.85 -19.76 -28.41
CA ALA A 429 23.49 -19.91 -29.72
C ALA A 429 24.19 -21.26 -29.86
N ILE A 430 24.91 -21.72 -28.82
CA ILE A 430 25.52 -23.07 -28.82
C ILE A 430 24.43 -24.15 -28.92
N THR A 431 23.35 -24.04 -28.15
CA THR A 431 22.23 -25.00 -28.23
C THR A 431 21.61 -25.04 -29.63
N ARG A 432 21.51 -23.90 -30.33
CA ARG A 432 21.02 -23.85 -31.72
C ARG A 432 21.93 -24.63 -32.67
N VAL A 433 23.25 -24.52 -32.51
CA VAL A 433 24.22 -25.29 -33.31
C VAL A 433 24.14 -26.80 -33.01
N LEU A 434 23.80 -27.19 -31.78
CA LEU A 434 23.60 -28.59 -31.39
C LEU A 434 22.25 -29.18 -31.81
N LYS A 435 21.31 -28.36 -32.30
CA LYS A 435 19.97 -28.79 -32.68
C LYS A 435 19.94 -30.04 -33.58
N PRO A 436 20.72 -30.16 -34.68
CA PRO A 436 20.72 -31.37 -35.50
C PRO A 436 21.14 -32.63 -34.73
N GLU A 437 22.11 -32.52 -33.82
CA GLU A 437 22.52 -33.64 -32.97
C GLU A 437 21.44 -33.99 -31.93
N MET A 438 20.72 -33.00 -31.43
CA MET A 438 19.56 -33.20 -30.55
C MET A 438 18.40 -33.87 -31.29
N ASP A 439 18.14 -33.50 -32.54
CA ASP A 439 17.11 -34.08 -33.40
C ASP A 439 17.44 -35.55 -33.71
N ALA A 440 18.70 -35.89 -33.98
CA ALA A 440 19.13 -37.29 -34.12
C ALA A 440 18.93 -38.11 -32.83
N ILE A 441 19.15 -37.52 -31.65
CA ILE A 441 18.81 -38.17 -30.36
C ILE A 441 17.29 -38.35 -30.24
N ASN A 442 16.50 -37.37 -30.69
CA ASN A 442 15.04 -37.44 -30.67
C ASN A 442 14.52 -38.59 -31.53
N GLU A 443 15.08 -38.80 -32.71
CA GLU A 443 14.76 -39.91 -33.62
C GLU A 443 15.19 -41.27 -33.06
N LYS A 444 16.33 -41.33 -32.38
CA LYS A 444 16.85 -42.55 -31.75
C LYS A 444 15.99 -43.04 -30.57
N TYR A 445 15.30 -42.13 -29.88
CA TYR A 445 14.45 -42.43 -28.73
C TYR A 445 13.01 -41.87 -28.92
N PRO A 446 12.20 -42.47 -29.80
CA PRO A 446 10.86 -41.94 -30.12
C PRO A 446 9.78 -42.34 -29.10
N LYS A 447 10.02 -43.37 -28.29
CA LYS A 447 9.04 -43.91 -27.33
C LYS A 447 9.03 -43.11 -26.02
N GLU A 448 7.85 -42.88 -25.45
CA GLU A 448 7.70 -42.19 -24.15
C GLU A 448 8.41 -42.92 -22.99
N GLU A 449 8.52 -44.25 -23.06
CA GLU A 449 9.24 -45.05 -22.05
C GLU A 449 10.75 -44.72 -21.98
N ASP A 450 11.32 -44.20 -23.07
CA ASP A 450 12.71 -43.78 -23.14
C ASP A 450 12.90 -42.27 -22.88
N ALA A 451 11.84 -41.54 -22.52
CA ALA A 451 11.90 -40.09 -22.28
C ALA A 451 12.99 -39.68 -21.28
N MET A 452 13.21 -40.47 -20.22
CA MET A 452 14.29 -40.22 -19.25
C MET A 452 15.69 -40.41 -19.87
N LYS A 453 15.88 -41.47 -20.67
CA LYS A 453 17.17 -41.72 -21.36
C LYS A 453 17.44 -40.65 -22.41
N LYS A 454 16.41 -40.23 -23.13
CA LYS A 454 16.43 -39.14 -24.10
C LYS A 454 16.85 -37.83 -23.44
N GLN A 455 16.19 -37.46 -22.34
CA GLN A 455 16.53 -36.26 -21.57
C GLN A 455 17.98 -36.31 -21.07
N GLN A 456 18.44 -37.46 -20.57
CA GLN A 456 19.82 -37.63 -20.13
C GLN A 456 20.85 -37.52 -21.27
N ALA A 457 20.55 -38.07 -22.45
CA ALA A 457 21.40 -37.98 -23.63
C ALA A 457 21.53 -36.52 -24.13
N ILE A 458 20.41 -35.79 -24.19
CA ILE A 458 20.40 -34.36 -24.53
C ILE A 458 21.22 -33.55 -23.50
N LEU A 459 21.04 -33.83 -22.20
CA LEU A 459 21.80 -33.15 -21.14
C LEU A 459 23.30 -33.42 -21.23
N ASN A 460 23.70 -34.67 -21.54
CA ASN A 460 25.10 -35.04 -21.70
C ASN A 460 25.71 -34.35 -22.92
N LEU A 461 24.98 -34.28 -24.03
CA LEU A 461 25.40 -33.58 -25.24
C LEU A 461 25.62 -32.08 -24.96
N GLN A 462 24.66 -31.42 -24.32
CA GLN A 462 24.77 -30.01 -23.94
C GLN A 462 25.97 -29.76 -23.02
N ARG A 463 26.23 -30.66 -22.06
CA ARG A 463 27.40 -30.58 -21.16
C ARG A 463 28.73 -30.75 -21.89
N GLN A 464 28.82 -31.71 -22.80
CA GLN A 464 30.03 -31.92 -23.61
C GLN A 464 30.35 -30.70 -24.48
N ALA A 465 29.32 -29.97 -24.93
CA ALA A 465 29.47 -28.72 -25.64
C ALA A 465 29.83 -27.51 -24.74
N GLY A 466 29.88 -27.69 -23.42
CA GLY A 466 30.17 -26.63 -22.45
C GLY A 466 28.97 -25.75 -22.10
N VAL A 467 27.74 -26.22 -22.37
CA VAL A 467 26.50 -25.50 -22.06
C VAL A 467 25.90 -26.03 -20.74
N SER A 468 25.47 -25.11 -19.88
CA SER A 468 24.71 -25.47 -18.69
C SER A 468 23.21 -25.35 -18.97
N PRO A 469 22.36 -26.28 -18.53
CA PRO A 469 20.90 -26.13 -18.67
C PRO A 469 20.35 -24.88 -17.97
N ALA A 470 21.05 -24.38 -16.93
CA ALA A 470 20.65 -23.21 -16.15
C ALA A 470 21.06 -21.86 -16.77
N SER A 471 22.00 -21.82 -17.72
CA SER A 471 22.47 -20.55 -18.31
C SER A 471 21.40 -19.84 -19.15
N GLY A 472 20.36 -20.56 -19.58
CA GLY A 472 19.22 -19.98 -20.30
C GLY A 472 18.27 -19.19 -19.39
N CYS A 473 17.98 -19.68 -18.18
CA CYS A 473 17.02 -19.05 -17.26
C CYS A 473 17.67 -18.09 -16.26
N LEU A 474 19.00 -18.11 -16.11
CA LEU A 474 19.71 -17.26 -15.15
C LEU A 474 19.46 -15.74 -15.31
N PRO A 475 19.41 -15.16 -16.53
CA PRO A 475 19.06 -13.74 -16.66
C PRO A 475 17.63 -13.44 -16.21
N ALA A 476 16.68 -14.34 -16.50
CA ALA A 476 15.29 -14.16 -16.08
C ALA A 476 15.16 -14.20 -14.55
N LEU A 477 15.89 -15.10 -13.89
CA LEU A 477 15.91 -15.21 -12.43
C LEU A 477 16.47 -13.95 -11.75
N LEU A 478 17.57 -13.40 -12.28
CA LEU A 478 18.16 -12.16 -11.76
C LEU A 478 17.33 -10.92 -12.10
N GLN A 479 16.64 -10.93 -13.24
CA GLN A 479 15.73 -9.85 -13.65
C GLN A 479 14.46 -9.82 -12.78
N PHE A 480 14.02 -10.95 -12.25
CA PHE A 480 12.74 -11.06 -11.55
C PHE A 480 12.63 -10.15 -10.30
N PRO A 481 13.63 -10.07 -9.39
CA PRO A 481 13.61 -9.09 -8.30
C PRO A 481 13.54 -7.62 -8.77
N ILE A 482 14.25 -7.28 -9.85
CA ILE A 482 14.24 -5.93 -10.45
C ILE A 482 12.85 -5.64 -11.03
N LEU A 483 12.23 -6.64 -11.64
CA LEU A 483 10.87 -6.53 -12.16
C LEU A 483 9.87 -6.22 -11.05
N ILE A 484 9.94 -6.95 -9.93
CA ILE A 484 9.05 -6.73 -8.78
C ILE A 484 9.27 -5.33 -8.20
N ALA A 485 10.53 -4.88 -8.12
CA ALA A 485 10.85 -3.55 -7.63
C ALA A 485 10.16 -2.47 -8.50
N ILE A 486 10.36 -2.53 -9.82
CA ILE A 486 9.78 -1.58 -10.76
C ILE A 486 8.24 -1.66 -10.79
N PHE A 487 7.67 -2.87 -10.71
CA PHE A 487 6.22 -3.09 -10.65
C PHE A 487 5.57 -2.43 -9.44
N ARG A 488 6.27 -2.33 -8.31
CA ARG A 488 5.78 -1.64 -7.11
C ARG A 488 6.10 -0.16 -7.11
N PHE A 489 7.25 0.22 -7.64
CA PHE A 489 7.73 1.59 -7.65
C PHE A 489 6.85 2.50 -8.52
N PHE A 490 6.63 2.17 -9.80
CA PHE A 490 5.94 3.09 -10.70
C PHE A 490 4.50 3.40 -10.29
N PRO A 491 3.66 2.44 -9.88
CA PRO A 491 2.30 2.76 -9.43
C PRO A 491 2.27 3.59 -8.14
N ALA A 492 3.28 3.51 -7.28
CA ALA A 492 3.34 4.22 -6.00
C ALA A 492 4.11 5.55 -6.05
N SER A 493 4.82 5.83 -7.16
CA SER A 493 5.66 7.02 -7.31
C SER A 493 4.80 8.25 -7.61
N ILE A 494 4.70 9.15 -6.63
CA ILE A 494 4.05 10.46 -6.77
C ILE A 494 4.72 11.31 -7.86
N GLU A 495 6.00 11.10 -8.11
CA GLU A 495 6.78 11.82 -9.11
C GLU A 495 6.29 11.57 -10.54
N LEU A 496 5.66 10.43 -10.81
CA LEU A 496 5.06 10.12 -12.11
C LEU A 496 3.63 10.65 -12.26
N ARG A 497 3.02 11.11 -11.17
CA ARG A 497 1.63 11.56 -11.15
C ARG A 497 1.44 12.79 -12.03
N GLN A 498 0.47 12.72 -12.93
CA GLN A 498 0.13 13.79 -13.89
C GLN A 498 1.32 14.22 -14.75
N GLN A 499 2.28 13.32 -15.00
CA GLN A 499 3.38 13.58 -15.91
C GLN A 499 3.04 13.08 -17.31
N PRO A 500 2.93 13.96 -18.31
CA PRO A 500 2.57 13.57 -19.67
C PRO A 500 3.78 13.01 -20.42
N PHE A 501 3.54 12.03 -21.29
CA PHE A 501 4.55 11.52 -22.22
C PHE A 501 3.91 10.87 -23.45
N LEU A 502 4.36 11.30 -24.64
CA LEU A 502 3.80 10.89 -25.93
C LEU A 502 2.28 11.11 -25.99
N TRP A 503 1.47 10.05 -26.00
CA TRP A 503 0.00 10.12 -26.01
C TRP A 503 -0.63 9.90 -24.63
N ALA A 504 0.17 9.58 -23.60
CA ALA A 504 -0.35 9.44 -22.24
C ALA A 504 -0.29 10.78 -21.53
N ASP A 505 -1.43 11.23 -21.02
CA ASP A 505 -1.52 12.46 -20.23
C ASP A 505 -0.95 12.30 -18.81
N ASP A 506 -0.90 11.06 -18.31
CA ASP A 506 -0.44 10.75 -16.97
C ASP A 506 0.23 9.36 -16.94
N LEU A 507 1.53 9.32 -16.64
CA LEU A 507 2.30 8.09 -16.53
C LEU A 507 1.93 7.22 -15.31
N SER A 508 1.28 7.78 -14.30
CA SER A 508 0.94 7.08 -13.06
C SER A 508 -0.37 6.29 -13.14
N THR A 509 -1.29 6.68 -14.03
CA THR A 509 -2.54 5.95 -14.32
C THR A 509 -2.49 5.33 -15.73
N TYR A 510 -3.55 4.68 -16.16
CA TYR A 510 -3.64 4.09 -17.49
C TYR A 510 -3.74 5.17 -18.58
N ASP A 511 -3.19 4.87 -19.76
CA ASP A 511 -3.49 5.63 -20.98
C ASP A 511 -4.74 5.08 -21.67
N SER A 512 -5.47 5.93 -22.38
CA SER A 512 -6.68 5.53 -23.11
C SER A 512 -6.70 6.19 -24.49
N ILE A 513 -6.73 5.37 -25.55
CA ILE A 513 -6.94 5.85 -26.93
C ILE A 513 -8.40 5.68 -27.39
N VAL A 514 -9.12 4.73 -26.79
CA VAL A 514 -10.52 4.40 -27.11
C VAL A 514 -11.21 4.01 -25.81
N GLU A 515 -12.33 4.66 -25.52
CA GLU A 515 -13.22 4.31 -24.40
C GLU A 515 -14.47 3.60 -24.94
N PHE A 516 -14.95 2.58 -24.23
CA PHE A 516 -16.11 1.78 -24.66
C PHE A 516 -16.91 1.24 -23.46
N PRO A 517 -18.19 0.87 -23.63
CA PRO A 517 -18.98 0.27 -22.56
C PRO A 517 -18.31 -0.98 -22.00
N LYS A 518 -18.31 -1.14 -20.68
CA LYS A 518 -17.54 -2.18 -19.99
C LYS A 518 -17.77 -3.58 -20.61
N PHE A 519 -16.72 -4.14 -21.20
CA PHE A 519 -16.70 -5.44 -21.87
C PHE A 519 -15.52 -6.26 -21.37
N LEU A 520 -15.78 -7.49 -20.90
CA LEU A 520 -14.76 -8.39 -20.32
C LEU A 520 -13.94 -7.76 -19.17
N GLY A 521 -14.52 -6.82 -18.42
CA GLY A 521 -13.85 -6.14 -17.31
C GLY A 521 -12.94 -4.97 -17.71
N MET A 522 -12.91 -4.60 -19.00
CA MET A 522 -12.22 -3.43 -19.54
C MET A 522 -13.26 -2.41 -20.03
N ASP A 523 -12.98 -1.12 -19.87
CA ASP A 523 -13.80 0.00 -20.33
C ASP A 523 -13.02 0.98 -21.23
N HIS A 524 -11.74 0.69 -21.47
CA HIS A 524 -10.86 1.48 -22.32
C HIS A 524 -9.76 0.61 -22.93
N LEU A 525 -8.99 1.21 -23.85
CA LEU A 525 -7.87 0.57 -24.51
C LEU A 525 -6.58 1.39 -24.31
N SER A 526 -5.61 0.81 -23.60
CA SER A 526 -4.28 1.40 -23.37
C SER A 526 -3.33 1.07 -24.52
N LEU A 527 -2.81 2.10 -25.19
CA LEU A 527 -1.90 1.93 -26.32
C LEU A 527 -0.51 1.49 -25.85
N PHE A 528 0.00 1.98 -24.71
CA PHE A 528 1.24 1.44 -24.14
C PHE A 528 1.11 -0.04 -23.81
N THR A 529 -0.05 -0.48 -23.30
CA THR A 529 -0.29 -1.90 -23.00
C THR A 529 -0.42 -2.74 -24.26
N ILE A 530 -1.04 -2.22 -25.34
CA ILE A 530 -1.02 -2.89 -26.66
C ILE A 530 0.40 -3.06 -27.16
N LEU A 531 1.20 -1.99 -27.18
CA LEU A 531 2.57 -2.03 -27.69
C LEU A 531 3.46 -2.95 -26.84
N MET A 532 3.29 -2.94 -25.53
CA MET A 532 3.92 -3.88 -24.61
C MET A 532 3.54 -5.33 -24.94
N THR A 533 2.26 -5.59 -25.19
CA THR A 533 1.76 -6.92 -25.58
C THR A 533 2.33 -7.37 -26.92
N ILE A 534 2.31 -6.51 -27.94
CA ILE A 534 2.86 -6.80 -29.27
C ILE A 534 4.35 -7.08 -29.18
N THR A 535 5.12 -6.23 -28.50
CA THR A 535 6.57 -6.45 -28.33
C THR A 535 6.86 -7.74 -27.56
N THR A 536 6.04 -8.08 -26.55
CA THR A 536 6.16 -9.34 -25.82
C THR A 536 5.81 -10.55 -26.70
N LEU A 537 4.78 -10.46 -27.54
CA LEU A 537 4.40 -11.52 -28.48
C LEU A 537 5.48 -11.76 -29.54
N ILE A 538 6.07 -10.69 -30.08
CA ILE A 538 7.23 -10.79 -30.98
C ILE A 538 8.39 -11.46 -30.24
N TYR A 539 8.65 -11.09 -28.99
CA TYR A 539 9.75 -11.65 -28.19
C TYR A 539 9.53 -13.15 -27.95
N THR A 540 8.33 -13.53 -27.55
CA THR A 540 7.90 -14.92 -27.40
C THR A 540 8.02 -15.68 -28.72
N TRP A 541 7.62 -15.08 -29.85
CA TRP A 541 7.75 -15.71 -31.16
C TRP A 541 9.21 -15.97 -31.55
N VAL A 542 10.09 -14.99 -31.36
CA VAL A 542 11.53 -15.14 -31.65
C VAL A 542 12.17 -16.19 -30.74
N ASN A 543 11.80 -16.24 -29.47
CA ASN A 543 12.32 -17.25 -28.53
C ASN A 543 11.77 -18.64 -28.79
N ASN A 544 10.49 -18.76 -29.14
CA ASN A 544 9.86 -20.04 -29.46
C ASN A 544 10.47 -20.67 -30.72
N LYS A 545 11.02 -19.89 -31.66
CA LYS A 545 11.80 -20.45 -32.78
C LYS A 545 13.10 -21.11 -32.34
N GLN A 546 13.63 -20.73 -31.18
CA GLN A 546 14.90 -21.24 -30.66
C GLN A 546 14.72 -22.45 -29.75
N MET A 547 13.52 -22.65 -29.20
CA MET A 547 13.17 -23.80 -28.39
C MET A 547 12.59 -24.93 -29.26
N ASP A 548 13.10 -26.15 -29.07
CA ASP A 548 12.53 -27.33 -29.70
C ASP A 548 11.41 -27.91 -28.82
N TYR A 549 10.16 -27.69 -29.23
CA TYR A 549 8.97 -28.22 -28.56
C TYR A 549 8.53 -29.59 -29.12
N SER A 550 9.24 -30.11 -30.12
CA SER A 550 8.90 -31.38 -30.78
C SER A 550 9.49 -32.60 -30.06
N SER A 551 10.53 -32.41 -29.25
CA SER A 551 11.22 -33.50 -28.55
C SER A 551 10.45 -34.10 -27.38
N ASN A 552 9.50 -33.38 -26.76
CA ASN A 552 8.75 -33.85 -25.60
C ASN A 552 7.24 -33.48 -25.70
N PRO A 553 6.32 -34.47 -25.70
CA PRO A 553 4.87 -34.22 -25.72
C PRO A 553 4.38 -33.26 -24.61
N GLN A 554 5.05 -33.23 -23.45
CA GLN A 554 4.74 -32.29 -22.36
C GLN A 554 5.07 -30.82 -22.67
N MET A 555 5.90 -30.54 -23.68
CA MET A 555 6.32 -29.17 -24.04
C MET A 555 5.39 -28.51 -25.07
N LYS A 556 4.54 -29.27 -25.77
CA LYS A 556 3.57 -28.71 -26.75
C LYS A 556 2.53 -27.78 -26.09
N PRO A 557 1.90 -28.13 -24.95
CA PRO A 557 1.01 -27.21 -24.23
C PRO A 557 1.73 -25.95 -23.74
N MET A 558 3.01 -26.06 -23.37
CA MET A 558 3.82 -24.94 -22.88
C MET A 558 4.01 -23.86 -23.96
N LYS A 559 4.17 -24.24 -25.22
CA LYS A 559 4.24 -23.29 -26.35
C LYS A 559 2.98 -22.43 -26.44
N TRP A 560 1.80 -23.06 -26.34
CA TRP A 560 0.52 -22.35 -26.38
C TRP A 560 0.36 -21.43 -25.17
N MET A 561 0.71 -21.91 -23.97
CA MET A 561 0.68 -21.11 -22.75
C MET A 561 1.57 -19.85 -22.86
N MET A 562 2.75 -19.95 -23.46
CA MET A 562 3.65 -18.80 -23.65
C MET A 562 3.06 -17.71 -24.54
N TYR A 563 2.24 -18.05 -25.55
CA TYR A 563 1.54 -17.06 -26.37
C TYR A 563 0.28 -16.51 -25.71
N LEU A 564 -0.38 -17.32 -24.87
CA LEU A 564 -1.57 -16.90 -24.12
C LEU A 564 -1.22 -15.91 -23.00
N MET A 565 -0.07 -16.10 -22.32
CA MET A 565 0.35 -15.28 -21.19
C MET A 565 0.38 -13.76 -21.48
N PRO A 566 0.99 -13.27 -22.57
CA PRO A 566 0.93 -11.85 -22.91
C PRO A 566 -0.49 -11.32 -23.14
N ILE A 567 -1.39 -12.15 -23.68
CA ILE A 567 -2.80 -11.77 -23.91
C ILE A 567 -3.57 -11.70 -22.58
N MET A 568 -3.29 -12.59 -21.63
CA MET A 568 -3.86 -12.47 -20.28
C MET A 568 -3.31 -11.25 -19.55
N PHE A 569 -2.00 -10.98 -19.67
CA PHE A 569 -1.38 -9.80 -19.09
C PHE A 569 -1.88 -8.51 -19.71
N PHE A 570 -2.22 -8.49 -20.99
CA PHE A 570 -2.89 -7.35 -21.61
C PHE A 570 -4.15 -6.96 -20.82
N ALA A 571 -5.05 -7.90 -20.55
CA ALA A 571 -6.30 -7.62 -19.81
C ALA A 571 -6.05 -7.12 -18.38
N ILE A 572 -4.96 -7.55 -17.74
CA ILE A 572 -4.58 -7.09 -16.40
C ILE A 572 -3.97 -5.69 -16.47
N PHE A 573 -2.96 -5.48 -17.33
CA PHE A 573 -2.16 -4.26 -17.42
C PHE A 573 -2.88 -3.11 -18.10
N ASN A 574 -3.98 -3.37 -18.81
CA ASN A 574 -4.75 -2.31 -19.45
C ASN A 574 -5.21 -1.26 -18.43
N ASN A 575 -5.55 -1.69 -17.21
CA ASN A 575 -5.97 -0.80 -16.12
C ASN A 575 -4.80 -0.38 -15.20
N TYR A 576 -3.54 -0.53 -15.62
CA TYR A 576 -2.36 -0.16 -14.81
C TYR A 576 -1.69 1.12 -15.33
N SER A 577 -0.77 1.65 -14.51
CA SER A 577 0.15 2.74 -14.87
C SER A 577 0.75 2.57 -16.28
N ALA A 578 0.56 3.59 -17.12
CA ALA A 578 1.15 3.73 -18.43
C ALA A 578 2.68 3.70 -18.37
N GLY A 579 3.28 4.31 -17.34
CA GLY A 579 4.73 4.26 -17.08
C GLY A 579 5.25 2.84 -16.89
N LEU A 580 4.49 1.98 -16.22
CA LEU A 580 4.83 0.56 -16.08
C LEU A 580 4.78 -0.16 -17.43
N SER A 581 3.67 -0.04 -18.18
CA SER A 581 3.55 -0.65 -19.52
C SER A 581 4.62 -0.15 -20.49
N TYR A 582 4.94 1.15 -20.45
CA TYR A 582 6.02 1.76 -21.22
C TYR A 582 7.38 1.17 -20.87
N TYR A 583 7.69 1.00 -19.59
CA TYR A 583 8.93 0.34 -19.16
C TYR A 583 9.06 -1.08 -19.72
N TYR A 584 8.00 -1.91 -19.65
CA TYR A 584 8.03 -3.26 -20.21
C TYR A 584 8.22 -3.26 -21.73
N MET A 585 7.57 -2.33 -22.43
CA MET A 585 7.79 -2.15 -23.87
C MET A 585 9.27 -1.83 -24.17
N LEU A 586 9.87 -0.90 -23.44
CA LEU A 586 11.29 -0.54 -23.59
C LEU A 586 12.23 -1.71 -23.27
N VAL A 587 11.93 -2.47 -22.21
CA VAL A 587 12.68 -3.68 -21.84
C VAL A 587 12.71 -4.66 -23.02
N ASN A 588 11.58 -4.87 -23.69
CA ASN A 588 11.50 -5.75 -24.87
C ASN A 588 12.27 -5.18 -26.07
N ILE A 589 12.07 -3.89 -26.39
CA ILE A 589 12.76 -3.21 -27.50
C ILE A 589 14.28 -3.27 -27.34
N ILE A 590 14.79 -2.91 -26.16
CA ILE A 590 16.23 -2.97 -25.86
C ILE A 590 16.73 -4.42 -25.94
N THR A 591 15.93 -5.39 -25.51
CA THR A 591 16.30 -6.81 -25.63
C THR A 591 16.43 -7.23 -27.10
N PHE A 592 15.57 -6.76 -28.00
CA PHE A 592 15.72 -7.02 -29.43
C PHE A 592 16.99 -6.40 -30.02
N ILE A 593 17.30 -5.16 -29.62
CA ILE A 593 18.53 -4.48 -30.03
C ILE A 593 19.74 -5.28 -29.53
N GLN A 594 19.75 -5.70 -28.26
CA GLN A 594 20.79 -6.57 -27.69
C GLN A 594 20.92 -7.88 -28.47
N MET A 595 19.82 -8.55 -28.80
CA MET A 595 19.84 -9.79 -29.60
C MET A 595 20.44 -9.58 -30.99
N PHE A 596 20.16 -8.46 -31.65
CA PHE A 596 20.76 -8.12 -32.95
C PHE A 596 22.27 -7.90 -32.83
N VAL A 597 22.70 -7.14 -31.82
CA VAL A 597 24.13 -6.91 -31.51
C VAL A 597 24.84 -8.22 -31.18
N PHE A 598 24.27 -9.04 -30.30
CA PHE A 598 24.84 -10.34 -29.91
C PHE A 598 24.97 -11.30 -31.09
N ARG A 599 23.98 -11.32 -31.99
CA ARG A 599 24.03 -12.12 -33.21
C ARG A 599 25.21 -11.73 -34.10
N LYS A 600 25.50 -10.42 -34.22
CA LYS A 600 26.66 -9.93 -34.98
C LYS A 600 27.99 -10.25 -34.28
N MET A 601 28.03 -10.28 -32.95
CA MET A 601 29.24 -10.56 -32.18
C MET A 601 29.59 -12.06 -32.14
N ILE A 602 28.62 -12.96 -32.30
CA ILE A 602 28.82 -14.40 -32.21
C ILE A 602 28.93 -15.00 -33.61
N ASN A 603 30.13 -15.46 -33.96
CA ASN A 603 30.39 -16.21 -35.18
C ASN A 603 30.12 -17.72 -34.95
N GLU A 604 29.22 -18.31 -35.74
CA GLU A 604 28.80 -19.71 -35.61
C GLU A 604 29.93 -20.72 -35.85
N ASP A 605 30.92 -20.40 -36.70
CA ASP A 605 32.08 -21.26 -36.96
C ASP A 605 33.01 -21.34 -35.76
N LYS A 606 33.24 -20.18 -35.10
CA LYS A 606 33.98 -20.14 -33.83
C LYS A 606 33.24 -20.91 -32.73
N VAL A 607 31.91 -20.89 -32.75
CA VAL A 607 31.08 -21.68 -31.83
C VAL A 607 31.25 -23.18 -32.09
N ARG A 608 31.20 -23.64 -33.35
CA ARG A 608 31.45 -25.05 -33.71
C ARG A 608 32.85 -25.51 -33.30
N ALA A 609 33.88 -24.73 -33.61
CA ALA A 609 35.25 -25.02 -33.19
C ALA A 609 35.40 -25.11 -31.66
N THR A 610 34.67 -24.27 -30.91
CA THR A 610 34.63 -24.32 -29.44
C THR A 610 33.94 -25.59 -28.94
N ILE A 611 32.85 -26.02 -29.58
CA ILE A 611 32.14 -27.27 -29.24
C ILE A 611 33.05 -28.47 -29.48
N GLU A 612 33.73 -28.55 -30.62
CA GLU A 612 34.66 -29.64 -30.94
C GLU A 612 35.85 -29.70 -29.98
N ALA A 613 36.42 -28.54 -29.62
CA ALA A 613 37.47 -28.45 -28.61
C ALA A 613 36.97 -28.87 -27.21
N ASN A 614 35.72 -28.57 -26.86
CA ASN A 614 35.12 -28.95 -25.58
C ASN A 614 34.73 -30.44 -25.53
N LYS A 615 34.27 -31.03 -26.64
CA LYS A 615 34.02 -32.48 -26.77
C LYS A 615 35.28 -33.31 -26.52
N LYS A 616 36.47 -32.76 -26.83
CA LYS A 616 37.78 -33.40 -26.58
C LYS A 616 38.23 -33.31 -25.11
N LYS A 617 37.61 -32.47 -24.27
CA LYS A 617 37.98 -32.31 -22.85
C LYS A 617 37.16 -33.24 -21.96
N PRO A 618 37.75 -33.85 -20.92
CA PRO A 618 37.00 -34.68 -19.99
C PRO A 618 35.99 -33.82 -19.20
N VAL A 619 34.71 -34.20 -19.25
CA VAL A 619 33.64 -33.50 -18.53
C VAL A 619 33.82 -33.73 -17.01
N LYS A 620 34.30 -32.71 -16.28
CA LYS A 620 34.39 -32.77 -14.82
C LYS A 620 32.98 -32.79 -14.21
N LYS A 621 32.57 -33.93 -13.63
CA LYS A 621 31.28 -34.08 -12.95
C LYS A 621 31.28 -33.33 -11.61
N SER A 622 30.25 -32.53 -11.35
CA SER A 622 30.04 -31.88 -10.04
C SER A 622 29.65 -32.92 -8.97
N ASN A 623 30.00 -32.65 -7.70
CA ASN A 623 29.67 -33.54 -6.57
C ASN A 623 28.16 -33.79 -6.42
N PHE A 624 27.33 -32.79 -6.71
CA PHE A 624 25.87 -32.96 -6.74
C PHE A 624 25.42 -33.93 -7.83
N GLN A 625 26.07 -33.89 -9.00
CA GLN A 625 25.74 -34.78 -10.13
C GLN A 625 26.13 -36.22 -9.86
N LYS A 626 27.27 -36.46 -9.18
CA LYS A 626 27.66 -37.81 -8.74
C LYS A 626 26.61 -38.40 -7.79
N ARG A 627 26.13 -37.60 -6.83
CA ARG A 627 25.06 -37.99 -5.89
C ARG A 627 23.73 -38.28 -6.60
N LEU A 628 23.36 -37.47 -7.60
CA LEU A 628 22.14 -37.69 -8.37
C LEU A 628 22.22 -38.98 -9.21
N GLU A 629 23.35 -39.25 -9.86
CA GLU A 629 23.57 -40.49 -10.61
C GLU A 629 23.56 -41.73 -9.71
N GLU A 630 24.15 -41.64 -8.51
CA GLU A 630 24.09 -42.71 -7.51
C GLU A 630 22.67 -42.98 -7.03
N ALA A 631 21.90 -41.93 -6.73
CA ALA A 631 20.49 -42.05 -6.34
C ALA A 631 19.63 -42.68 -7.45
N GLN A 632 19.84 -42.29 -8.71
CA GLN A 632 19.14 -42.89 -9.86
C GLN A 632 19.53 -44.36 -10.08
N LYS A 633 20.82 -44.71 -9.94
CA LYS A 633 21.28 -46.10 -10.02
C LYS A 633 20.72 -46.96 -8.88
N GLN A 634 20.60 -46.42 -7.67
CA GLN A 634 19.97 -47.09 -6.54
C GLN A 634 18.47 -47.32 -6.80
N GLN A 635 17.73 -46.33 -7.29
CA GLN A 635 16.33 -46.50 -7.68
C GLN A 635 16.14 -47.55 -8.78
N ALA A 636 17.00 -47.54 -9.81
CA ALA A 636 16.94 -48.53 -10.89
C ALA A 636 17.22 -49.96 -10.40
N LYS A 637 18.19 -50.12 -9.49
CA LYS A 637 18.48 -51.42 -8.83
C LYS A 637 17.30 -51.89 -7.98
N MET A 638 16.67 -51.01 -7.20
CA MET A 638 15.50 -51.35 -6.40
C MET A 638 14.30 -51.76 -7.27
N GLN A 639 14.04 -51.07 -8.39
CA GLN A 639 12.99 -51.44 -9.33
C GLN A 639 13.26 -52.78 -10.04
N GLN A 640 14.52 -53.09 -10.36
CA GLN A 640 14.89 -54.41 -10.91
C GLN A 640 14.74 -55.53 -9.89
N GLN A 641 15.04 -55.28 -8.61
CA GLN A 641 14.81 -56.25 -7.53
C GLN A 641 13.32 -56.47 -7.27
N GLN A 642 12.49 -55.43 -7.34
CA GLN A 642 11.03 -55.53 -7.23
C GLN A 642 10.36 -56.23 -8.41
N LYS A 643 11.00 -56.29 -9.59
CA LYS A 643 10.53 -57.09 -10.74
C LYS A 643 10.96 -58.55 -10.72
N ARG A 644 11.96 -58.87 -9.90
CA ARG A 644 12.52 -60.23 -9.76
C ARG A 644 11.91 -61.00 -8.58
N ARG A 645 11.12 -60.33 -7.75
CA ARG A 645 10.15 -60.91 -6.83
C ARG A 645 8.80 -60.88 -7.51
#